data_AF-V5HQ49-F1
#
_entry.id   AF-V5HQ49-F1
#
_cell.length_a   1.000
_cell.length_b   1.000
_cell.length_c   1.000
_cell.angle_alpha   90.00
_cell.angle_beta   90.00
_cell.angle_gamma   90.00
#
_symmetry.space_group_name_H-M   'P 1'
#
loop_
_entity.id
_entity.type
_entity.pdbx_description
1 polymer ?
#
loop_
_entity_poly.entity_id
_entity_poly.type
_entity_poly.pdbx_seq_one_letter_code
_entity_poly.pdbx_strand_id
1 'polypeptide(L)'
;GRFIFVENPGGKKKNTTLRSPQFPPDFDREICISFWHASPPNTNGFIALNISQPYSLKLWRDGSSAVHHWAHEITKLVLPKTADRLYLEAYLYFGLIAIDDLQITPRSCPQRDKCTFEIGSPCPLYLQPGILRRWVIGSSRALKVRDHTLQDYKGYFLFLNTSKIDPAHPESRVYFATRKPTPATCVTFWWKGFGYRSDLNVYVHNEETFLRDPVLSLYTDPTPGRWNPRTVTISSRTRWQLVFEAVSSPNPLEAAGVMLDDVEFTDGNCPRDDLCTFEEDLCIPWVDVTPNVTEGVKGWQLQRAGSFNELPRDHTLGSEDGYYLLFRGTGNTRDSAVLTLREHRFSCASIWYYVSNSTRGCNIQVPGQLLDKATRRWTRSVFDIDRYSEDGITIQANSGEDTSAFVAIDDMQVSKLQCSEIGRPVANNFVCGTVPESAVPPNRVCDFVVDCANGADEVDCGNCDFAKTTCGWSLGDPGSRKSMRWQRIRVGELEKSPKLNSDETTDGYYMILVQEESKYLSPTAVASSPVIQNTNFLCAISFWYNYANGTSMVVLQLEVKGYKMTVWDLRVRKPEQPKGTWNHERVLLGRYPGEVKLNFVGMNIRHDAGYFVIDTIEYINCGLPQPERACEQGFKCANGACILRRDVCNYVDHCGDGSDELN
;
A
#
# COMPACT_ATOMS: atom_id res chain seq x y z
N GLY A 1 7.65 -21.56 -25.74
CA GLY A 1 6.84 -21.46 -26.97
C GLY A 1 7.72 -21.17 -28.17
N ARG A 2 7.11 -20.87 -29.33
CA ARG A 2 7.81 -20.31 -30.49
C ARG A 2 7.48 -18.82 -30.55
N PHE A 3 8.47 -17.96 -30.56
CA PHE A 3 8.29 -16.51 -30.68
C PHE A 3 9.19 -15.97 -31.81
N ILE A 4 8.97 -14.72 -32.20
CA ILE A 4 9.87 -14.00 -33.12
C ILE A 4 10.58 -12.88 -32.37
N PHE A 5 11.81 -12.56 -32.74
CA PHE A 5 12.56 -11.48 -32.11
C PHE A 5 13.39 -10.71 -33.13
N VAL A 6 13.77 -9.51 -32.75
CA VAL A 6 14.79 -8.72 -33.43
C VAL A 6 15.87 -8.36 -32.41
N GLU A 7 17.12 -8.47 -32.83
CA GLU A 7 18.29 -8.14 -32.03
C GLU A 7 19.14 -7.11 -32.77
N ASN A 8 19.65 -6.12 -32.03
CA ASN A 8 20.69 -5.22 -32.51
C ASN A 8 21.92 -5.31 -31.60
N PRO A 9 22.98 -6.02 -32.02
CA PRO A 9 24.19 -6.16 -31.22
C PRO A 9 25.11 -4.92 -31.24
N GLY A 10 24.83 -3.89 -32.05
CA GLY A 10 25.70 -2.72 -32.21
C GLY A 10 25.04 -1.40 -31.85
N GLY A 11 25.81 -0.41 -31.33
CA GLY A 11 25.29 0.84 -30.77
C GLY A 11 24.73 1.90 -31.76
N LYS A 12 24.43 1.54 -33.00
CA LYS A 12 23.77 2.45 -33.97
C LYS A 12 22.31 2.07 -34.09
N LYS A 13 21.44 3.08 -34.09
CA LYS A 13 19.98 2.92 -34.26
C LYS A 13 19.67 2.19 -35.57
N LYS A 14 18.91 1.11 -35.48
CA LYS A 14 18.33 0.36 -36.61
C LYS A 14 16.82 0.26 -36.44
N ASN A 15 16.12 -0.02 -37.52
CA ASN A 15 14.71 -0.36 -37.50
C ASN A 15 14.42 -1.56 -38.38
N THR A 16 13.36 -2.28 -38.05
CA THR A 16 12.79 -3.37 -38.84
C THR A 16 11.27 -3.29 -38.81
N THR A 17 10.60 -3.93 -39.76
CA THR A 17 9.15 -3.87 -39.90
C THR A 17 8.56 -5.25 -40.13
N LEU A 18 7.61 -5.63 -39.30
CA LEU A 18 6.71 -6.75 -39.51
C LEU A 18 5.43 -6.25 -40.18
N ARG A 19 5.01 -6.92 -41.25
CA ARG A 19 3.85 -6.53 -42.07
C ARG A 19 2.73 -7.55 -41.96
N SER A 20 1.49 -7.08 -41.78
CA SER A 20 0.31 -7.94 -41.83
C SER A 20 0.02 -8.44 -43.26
N PRO A 21 -0.80 -9.50 -43.40
CA PRO A 21 -1.51 -9.77 -44.63
C PRO A 21 -2.37 -8.57 -45.07
N GLN A 22 -2.73 -8.54 -46.34
CA GLN A 22 -3.63 -7.52 -46.88
C GLN A 22 -5.05 -7.72 -46.35
N PHE A 23 -5.68 -6.64 -45.89
CA PHE A 23 -7.05 -6.66 -45.41
C PHE A 23 -8.03 -6.94 -46.57
N PRO A 24 -9.04 -7.81 -46.38
CA PRO A 24 -10.09 -8.00 -47.37
C PRO A 24 -10.95 -6.74 -47.55
N PRO A 25 -11.70 -6.60 -48.66
CA PRO A 25 -12.50 -5.40 -48.94
C PRO A 25 -13.50 -5.04 -47.84
N ASP A 26 -14.14 -6.07 -47.25
CA ASP A 26 -15.18 -5.94 -46.22
C ASP A 26 -14.62 -5.99 -44.79
N PHE A 27 -13.32 -5.77 -44.61
CA PHE A 27 -12.69 -5.80 -43.30
C PHE A 27 -13.22 -4.69 -42.39
N ASP A 28 -13.55 -5.06 -41.15
CA ASP A 28 -13.98 -4.10 -40.12
C ASP A 28 -12.89 -3.05 -39.93
N ARG A 29 -13.30 -1.79 -39.88
CA ARG A 29 -12.37 -0.67 -39.77
C ARG A 29 -12.10 -0.30 -38.32
N GLU A 30 -12.95 -0.76 -37.40
CA GLU A 30 -12.61 -0.78 -35.99
C GLU A 30 -12.01 -2.14 -35.63
N ILE A 31 -10.74 -2.13 -35.23
CA ILE A 31 -10.02 -3.36 -34.86
C ILE A 31 -9.38 -3.24 -33.49
N CYS A 32 -9.15 -4.39 -32.90
CA CYS A 32 -8.31 -4.57 -31.73
C CYS A 32 -7.06 -5.37 -32.10
N ILE A 33 -5.90 -4.93 -31.64
CA ILE A 33 -4.63 -5.64 -31.78
C ILE A 33 -4.17 -6.05 -30.40
N SER A 34 -3.80 -7.31 -30.27
CA SER A 34 -3.30 -7.94 -29.05
C SER A 34 -1.99 -8.66 -29.38
N PHE A 35 -0.95 -8.47 -28.58
CA PHE A 35 0.29 -9.24 -28.71
C PHE A 35 1.06 -9.26 -27.40
N TRP A 36 1.88 -10.27 -27.20
CA TRP A 36 2.83 -10.31 -26.11
C TRP A 36 4.20 -9.83 -26.60
N HIS A 37 4.94 -9.14 -25.75
CA HIS A 37 6.33 -8.75 -26.03
C HIS A 37 7.23 -8.94 -24.82
N ALA A 38 8.52 -9.15 -25.05
CA ALA A 38 9.52 -9.26 -23.99
C ALA A 38 10.82 -8.57 -24.45
N SER A 39 11.56 -7.99 -23.51
CA SER A 39 12.84 -7.36 -23.80
C SER A 39 13.82 -7.55 -22.63
N PRO A 40 14.96 -8.24 -22.83
CA PRO A 40 15.91 -8.50 -21.75
C PRO A 40 16.46 -7.23 -21.09
N PRO A 41 17.00 -7.36 -19.85
CA PRO A 41 17.77 -6.31 -19.20
C PRO A 41 18.89 -5.76 -20.10
N ASN A 42 18.95 -4.43 -20.26
CA ASN A 42 19.81 -3.69 -21.20
C ASN A 42 19.33 -3.61 -22.67
N THR A 43 18.03 -3.69 -22.92
CA THR A 43 17.47 -3.32 -24.23
C THR A 43 17.19 -1.84 -24.30
N ASN A 44 17.65 -1.18 -25.36
CA ASN A 44 17.29 0.20 -25.68
C ASN A 44 16.63 0.23 -27.07
N GLY A 45 15.31 0.25 -27.08
CA GLY A 45 14.50 0.26 -28.29
C GLY A 45 13.02 0.47 -28.00
N PHE A 46 12.20 0.47 -29.04
CA PHE A 46 10.74 0.55 -28.92
C PHE A 46 10.06 -0.10 -30.12
N ILE A 47 8.82 -0.54 -29.94
CA ILE A 47 7.93 -0.98 -31.02
C ILE A 47 7.05 0.21 -31.41
N ALA A 48 6.54 0.29 -32.63
CA ALA A 48 5.61 1.30 -33.07
C ALA A 48 4.64 0.69 -34.09
N LEU A 49 3.45 1.26 -34.23
CA LEU A 49 2.42 0.74 -35.12
C LEU A 49 2.05 1.75 -36.20
N ASN A 50 2.19 1.34 -37.44
CA ASN A 50 1.98 2.19 -38.59
C ASN A 50 0.86 1.62 -39.46
N ILE A 51 -0.10 2.47 -39.82
CA ILE A 51 -1.39 2.06 -40.43
C ILE A 51 -1.51 2.61 -41.86
N SER A 52 -0.63 3.53 -42.27
CA SER A 52 -0.34 4.02 -43.63
C SER A 52 0.21 5.44 -43.52
N GLN A 53 1.14 5.84 -44.40
CA GLN A 53 1.65 7.22 -44.35
C GLN A 53 0.53 8.23 -44.63
N PRO A 54 0.45 9.34 -43.86
CA PRO A 54 1.45 9.84 -42.89
C PRO A 54 1.18 9.43 -41.43
N TYR A 55 0.20 8.58 -41.16
CA TYR A 55 -0.26 8.26 -39.80
C TYR A 55 0.57 7.14 -39.16
N SER A 56 1.67 7.54 -38.50
CA SER A 56 2.36 6.68 -37.53
C SER A 56 1.75 6.88 -36.15
N LEU A 57 1.09 5.85 -35.61
CA LEU A 57 0.75 5.82 -34.19
C LEU A 57 1.96 5.22 -33.48
N LYS A 58 2.71 6.05 -32.76
CA LYS A 58 3.79 5.54 -31.91
C LYS A 58 3.16 4.79 -30.75
N LEU A 59 2.87 3.52 -30.96
CA LEU A 59 2.49 2.62 -29.89
C LEU A 59 3.75 2.27 -29.13
N TRP A 60 3.92 2.98 -28.02
CA TRP A 60 4.67 2.54 -26.86
C TRP A 60 6.20 2.63 -26.94
N ARG A 61 6.76 2.91 -25.77
CA ARG A 61 8.17 2.94 -25.40
C ARG A 61 8.13 2.54 -23.95
N ASP A 62 8.54 1.32 -23.66
CA ASP A 62 8.89 0.98 -22.28
C ASP A 62 10.38 1.21 -22.13
N GLY A 63 10.67 2.35 -21.53
CA GLY A 63 12.02 2.68 -21.08
C GLY A 63 12.28 2.11 -19.69
N SER A 64 11.31 1.49 -19.04
CA SER A 64 11.38 1.02 -17.67
C SER A 64 11.53 -0.49 -17.63
N SER A 65 12.72 -0.94 -17.22
CA SER A 65 13.02 -2.32 -16.82
C SER A 65 12.79 -3.39 -17.88
N ALA A 66 13.86 -3.83 -18.55
CA ALA A 66 14.40 -5.16 -18.27
C ALA A 66 13.42 -6.29 -17.88
N VAL A 67 12.31 -6.47 -18.59
CA VAL A 67 11.33 -7.52 -18.28
C VAL A 67 11.92 -8.86 -18.75
N HIS A 68 12.14 -9.80 -17.84
CA HIS A 68 12.52 -11.17 -18.22
C HIS A 68 11.29 -12.07 -18.42
N HIS A 69 10.08 -11.56 -18.14
CA HIS A 69 8.81 -12.12 -18.57
C HIS A 69 8.19 -11.41 -19.78
N TRP A 70 7.07 -11.96 -20.26
CA TRP A 70 6.27 -11.41 -21.34
C TRP A 70 5.28 -10.37 -20.78
N ALA A 71 5.10 -9.26 -21.49
CA ALA A 71 4.08 -8.25 -21.22
C ALA A 71 3.04 -8.26 -22.34
N HIS A 72 1.77 -8.10 -21.98
CA HIS A 72 0.65 -8.15 -22.91
C HIS A 72 0.20 -6.75 -23.30
N GLU A 73 0.21 -6.46 -24.60
CA GLU A 73 -0.22 -5.18 -25.15
C GLU A 73 -1.52 -5.35 -25.92
N ILE A 74 -2.47 -4.44 -25.68
CA ILE A 74 -3.76 -4.44 -26.37
C ILE A 74 -4.23 -3.05 -26.74
N THR A 75 -4.45 -2.79 -28.02
CA THR A 75 -4.76 -1.45 -28.54
C THR A 75 -5.95 -1.46 -29.51
N LYS A 76 -6.89 -0.53 -29.31
CA LYS A 76 -8.00 -0.26 -30.24
C LYS A 76 -7.57 0.73 -31.32
N LEU A 77 -7.91 0.44 -32.57
CA LEU A 77 -7.57 1.29 -33.72
C LEU A 77 -8.76 1.47 -34.64
N VAL A 78 -8.81 2.64 -35.27
CA VAL A 78 -9.72 2.93 -36.37
C VAL A 78 -8.88 3.09 -37.63
N LEU A 79 -9.02 2.15 -38.55
CA LEU A 79 -8.28 2.12 -39.81
C LEU A 79 -8.85 3.18 -40.77
N PRO A 80 -8.00 4.04 -41.37
CA PRO A 80 -8.44 4.90 -42.47
C PRO A 80 -8.87 4.05 -43.67
N LYS A 81 -9.77 4.58 -44.51
CA LYS A 81 -10.29 3.85 -45.69
C LYS A 81 -9.20 3.41 -46.66
N THR A 82 -8.07 4.12 -46.67
CA THR A 82 -6.90 3.85 -47.52
C THR A 82 -5.97 2.78 -46.95
N ALA A 83 -6.16 2.35 -45.70
CA ALA A 83 -5.32 1.31 -45.10
C ALA A 83 -5.66 -0.07 -45.69
N ASP A 84 -4.65 -0.69 -46.29
CA ASP A 84 -4.70 -2.04 -46.86
C ASP A 84 -3.96 -3.06 -45.97
N ARG A 85 -3.05 -2.60 -45.11
CA ARG A 85 -2.19 -3.41 -44.25
C ARG A 85 -1.86 -2.68 -42.96
N LEU A 86 -1.27 -3.42 -42.04
CA LEU A 86 -0.71 -2.93 -40.81
C LEU A 86 0.78 -3.28 -40.68
N TYR A 87 1.54 -2.36 -40.11
CA TYR A 87 2.99 -2.45 -39.97
C TYR A 87 3.36 -2.29 -38.49
N LEU A 88 4.06 -3.26 -37.95
CA LEU A 88 4.67 -3.20 -36.62
C LEU A 88 6.17 -2.96 -36.79
N GLU A 89 6.63 -1.78 -36.39
CA GLU A 89 8.01 -1.34 -36.58
C GLU A 89 8.77 -1.44 -35.26
N ALA A 90 9.91 -2.14 -35.23
CA ALA A 90 10.79 -2.16 -34.06
C ALA A 90 12.02 -1.28 -34.34
N TYR A 91 12.33 -0.38 -33.42
CA TYR A 91 13.47 0.53 -33.46
C TYR A 91 14.43 0.18 -32.32
N LEU A 92 15.66 -0.19 -32.62
CA LEU A 92 16.64 -0.65 -31.64
C LEU A 92 17.94 0.15 -31.73
N TYR A 93 18.40 0.70 -30.61
CA TYR A 93 19.76 1.20 -30.44
C TYR A 93 20.73 0.07 -30.07
N PHE A 94 20.34 -0.82 -29.15
CA PHE A 94 21.02 -2.06 -28.81
C PHE A 94 20.07 -2.98 -28.01
N GLY A 95 20.35 -4.28 -27.97
CA GLY A 95 19.55 -5.27 -27.24
C GLY A 95 18.55 -6.02 -28.11
N LEU A 96 17.51 -6.60 -27.49
CA LEU A 96 16.60 -7.54 -28.12
C LEU A 96 15.15 -7.24 -27.76
N ILE A 97 14.26 -7.31 -28.75
CA ILE A 97 12.81 -7.26 -28.55
C ILE A 97 12.20 -8.53 -29.16
N ALA A 98 11.51 -9.30 -28.34
CA ALA A 98 10.73 -10.47 -28.74
C ALA A 98 9.24 -10.13 -28.74
N ILE A 99 8.49 -10.74 -29.65
CA ILE A 99 7.01 -10.68 -29.70
C ILE A 99 6.44 -12.08 -29.93
N ASP A 100 5.28 -12.34 -29.34
CA ASP A 100 4.54 -13.59 -29.44
C ASP A 100 3.02 -13.32 -29.47
N ASP A 101 2.24 -14.33 -29.85
CA ASP A 101 0.77 -14.34 -29.74
C ASP A 101 0.08 -13.10 -30.37
N LEU A 102 0.56 -12.69 -31.56
CA LEU A 102 0.00 -11.56 -32.31
C LEU A 102 -1.39 -11.90 -32.88
N GLN A 103 -2.40 -11.16 -32.43
CA GLN A 103 -3.80 -11.32 -32.82
C GLN A 103 -4.43 -10.00 -33.26
N ILE A 104 -5.24 -10.04 -34.32
CA ILE A 104 -6.10 -8.93 -34.76
C ILE A 104 -7.55 -9.40 -34.72
N THR A 105 -8.40 -8.72 -33.96
CA THR A 105 -9.84 -9.02 -33.84
C THR A 105 -10.69 -7.82 -34.28
N PRO A 106 -11.83 -8.04 -34.95
CA PRO A 106 -12.74 -6.95 -35.30
C PRO A 106 -13.50 -6.43 -34.06
N ARG A 107 -13.87 -5.15 -34.07
CA ARG A 107 -14.69 -4.44 -33.06
C ARG A 107 -13.97 -4.13 -31.74
N SER A 108 -14.65 -4.33 -30.62
CA SER A 108 -14.23 -3.88 -29.29
C SER A 108 -13.10 -4.73 -28.73
N CYS A 109 -12.06 -4.08 -28.21
CA CYS A 109 -11.05 -4.76 -27.41
C CYS A 109 -11.65 -5.32 -26.11
N PRO A 110 -11.17 -6.49 -25.61
CA PRO A 110 -11.38 -6.84 -24.22
C PRO A 110 -10.84 -5.74 -23.30
N GLN A 111 -11.29 -5.80 -22.04
CA GLN A 111 -10.87 -4.84 -21.03
C GLN A 111 -9.36 -4.92 -20.85
N ARG A 112 -8.70 -3.75 -20.82
CA ARG A 112 -7.24 -3.68 -20.80
C ARG A 112 -6.72 -4.05 -19.41
N ASP A 113 -5.62 -4.79 -19.40
CA ASP A 113 -4.94 -5.19 -18.17
C ASP A 113 -3.89 -4.18 -17.75
N LYS A 114 -3.58 -3.16 -18.57
CA LYS A 114 -2.68 -2.07 -18.20
C LYS A 114 -3.18 -0.69 -18.66
N CYS A 115 -2.99 0.28 -17.79
CA CYS A 115 -3.36 1.69 -17.95
C CYS A 115 -2.12 2.57 -17.78
N THR A 116 -1.47 2.91 -18.89
CA THR A 116 -0.31 3.81 -18.91
C THR A 116 -0.67 5.27 -19.16
N PHE A 117 -1.95 5.59 -19.42
CA PHE A 117 -2.46 6.93 -19.75
C PHE A 117 -1.88 7.61 -21.01
N GLU A 118 -0.97 6.93 -21.71
CA GLU A 118 -0.39 7.36 -22.98
C GLU A 118 -1.40 7.39 -24.14
N ILE A 119 -1.02 8.07 -25.23
CA ILE A 119 -1.80 8.09 -26.47
C ILE A 119 -1.85 6.68 -27.07
N GLY A 120 -3.06 6.16 -27.27
CA GLY A 120 -3.29 4.76 -27.69
C GLY A 120 -3.48 3.80 -26.51
N SER A 121 -3.19 4.28 -25.28
CA SER A 121 -3.44 3.59 -24.02
C SER A 121 -4.47 4.26 -23.09
N PRO A 122 -5.57 4.88 -23.59
CA PRO A 122 -6.51 5.58 -22.71
C PRO A 122 -7.35 4.59 -21.91
N CYS A 123 -7.41 4.79 -20.60
CA CYS A 123 -8.31 4.02 -19.73
C CYS A 123 -9.67 4.71 -19.54
N PRO A 124 -10.79 3.97 -19.57
CA PRO A 124 -12.08 4.54 -19.22
C PRO A 124 -12.09 4.92 -17.74
N LEU A 125 -12.12 6.22 -17.47
CA LEU A 125 -12.18 6.79 -16.13
C LEU A 125 -13.55 7.43 -15.93
N TYR A 126 -14.22 7.08 -14.83
CA TYR A 126 -15.48 7.69 -14.42
C TYR A 126 -15.23 8.56 -13.20
N LEU A 127 -15.65 9.81 -13.29
CA LEU A 127 -15.48 10.79 -12.22
C LEU A 127 -16.73 10.82 -11.34
N GLN A 128 -16.55 11.00 -10.03
CA GLN A 128 -17.68 11.17 -9.12
C GLN A 128 -18.46 12.44 -9.46
N PRO A 129 -19.80 12.39 -9.55
CA PRO A 129 -20.63 13.59 -9.70
C PRO A 129 -20.51 14.52 -8.48
N GLY A 130 -20.54 15.84 -8.70
CA GLY A 130 -20.58 16.84 -7.62
C GLY A 130 -19.24 17.20 -6.98
N ILE A 131 -18.13 16.59 -7.40
CA ILE A 131 -16.79 16.95 -6.90
C ILE A 131 -16.29 18.28 -7.49
N LEU A 132 -15.71 19.13 -6.64
CA LEU A 132 -15.09 20.40 -7.06
C LEU A 132 -13.76 20.18 -7.80
N ARG A 133 -13.13 19.02 -7.64
CA ARG A 133 -11.83 18.68 -8.23
C ARG A 133 -11.85 17.33 -8.87
N ARG A 134 -11.29 17.28 -10.07
CA ARG A 134 -11.31 16.10 -10.93
C ARG A 134 -9.90 15.63 -11.15
N TRP A 135 -9.71 14.31 -11.08
CA TRP A 135 -8.55 13.66 -11.64
C TRP A 135 -8.47 13.96 -13.13
N VAL A 136 -7.30 14.34 -13.62
CA VAL A 136 -7.06 14.68 -15.02
C VAL A 136 -5.83 13.95 -15.52
N ILE A 137 -5.83 13.57 -16.80
CA ILE A 137 -4.63 13.08 -17.45
C ILE A 137 -3.74 14.30 -17.71
N GLY A 138 -2.62 14.38 -16.99
CA GLY A 138 -1.66 15.48 -17.02
C GLY A 138 -0.50 15.18 -17.95
N SER A 139 -0.07 16.19 -18.74
CA SER A 139 1.15 16.07 -19.52
C SER A 139 2.38 16.21 -18.62
N SER A 140 3.30 15.26 -18.74
CA SER A 140 4.58 15.23 -18.03
C SER A 140 5.38 16.54 -18.20
N ARG A 141 5.38 17.14 -19.40
CA ARG A 141 6.04 18.42 -19.67
C ARG A 141 5.44 19.60 -18.88
N ALA A 142 4.13 19.63 -18.72
CA ALA A 142 3.43 20.71 -18.04
C ALA A 142 3.72 20.69 -16.52
N LEU A 143 3.78 19.47 -15.95
CA LEU A 143 4.01 19.25 -14.52
C LEU A 143 5.50 19.14 -14.16
N LYS A 144 6.41 19.14 -15.15
CA LYS A 144 7.86 18.98 -14.98
C LYS A 144 8.24 17.71 -14.19
N VAL A 145 7.47 16.65 -14.37
CA VAL A 145 7.71 15.34 -13.75
C VAL A 145 7.88 14.34 -14.87
N ARG A 146 9.02 13.63 -14.91
CA ARG A 146 9.22 12.55 -15.90
C ARG A 146 8.15 11.48 -15.70
N ASP A 147 7.49 11.12 -16.79
CA ASP A 147 6.52 10.04 -16.87
C ASP A 147 7.16 8.70 -16.49
N HIS A 148 6.41 7.79 -15.84
CA HIS A 148 6.96 6.49 -15.45
C HIS A 148 7.11 5.58 -16.67
N THR A 149 6.06 5.48 -17.49
CA THR A 149 6.05 4.63 -18.69
C THR A 149 7.20 4.98 -19.65
N LEU A 150 7.30 6.25 -20.04
CA LEU A 150 8.26 6.70 -21.07
C LEU A 150 9.63 7.07 -20.48
N GLN A 151 9.75 7.20 -19.16
CA GLN A 151 10.94 7.68 -18.46
C GLN A 151 11.44 9.05 -18.98
N ASP A 152 10.55 9.88 -19.52
CA ASP A 152 10.88 11.21 -20.07
C ASP A 152 9.75 12.24 -19.91
N TYR A 153 9.93 13.43 -20.49
CA TYR A 153 8.96 14.53 -20.37
C TYR A 153 7.82 14.52 -21.41
N LYS A 154 7.71 13.49 -22.25
CA LYS A 154 6.73 13.45 -23.34
C LYS A 154 5.47 12.66 -23.00
N GLY A 155 5.48 11.93 -21.88
CA GLY A 155 4.40 11.06 -21.47
C GLY A 155 3.27 11.75 -20.72
N TYR A 156 2.34 10.93 -20.24
CA TYR A 156 1.09 11.31 -19.60
C TYR A 156 0.79 10.37 -18.44
N PHE A 157 0.34 10.95 -17.34
CA PHE A 157 -0.07 10.21 -16.15
C PHE A 157 -1.33 10.83 -15.55
N LEU A 158 -2.00 10.09 -14.69
CA LEU A 158 -3.18 10.57 -13.98
C LEU A 158 -2.76 11.47 -12.81
N PHE A 159 -3.36 12.66 -12.71
CA PHE A 159 -2.94 13.69 -11.78
C PHE A 159 -4.13 14.32 -11.05
N LEU A 160 -3.93 14.59 -9.76
CA LEU A 160 -4.85 15.38 -8.95
C LEU A 160 -4.07 16.42 -8.13
N ASN A 161 -4.51 17.68 -8.22
CA ASN A 161 -4.00 18.76 -7.40
C ASN A 161 -4.78 18.82 -6.06
N THR A 162 -4.07 18.59 -4.95
CA THR A 162 -4.63 18.60 -3.59
C THR A 162 -4.30 19.89 -2.80
N SER A 163 -3.78 20.93 -3.47
CA SER A 163 -3.43 22.23 -2.84
C SER A 163 -4.67 23.07 -2.50
N LYS A 164 -4.68 23.84 -1.40
CA LYS A 164 -5.69 24.91 -1.16
C LYS A 164 -7.13 24.45 -1.17
N ILE A 165 -7.45 23.39 -0.42
CA ILE A 165 -8.79 22.77 -0.44
C ILE A 165 -9.73 23.40 0.59
N ASP A 166 -11.00 23.49 0.20
CA ASP A 166 -12.14 23.65 1.10
C ASP A 166 -12.23 22.47 2.09
N PRO A 167 -12.08 22.70 3.40
CA PRO A 167 -12.17 21.64 4.42
C PRO A 167 -13.46 20.82 4.40
N ALA A 168 -14.53 21.29 3.74
CA ALA A 168 -15.80 20.57 3.66
C ALA A 168 -15.78 19.35 2.70
N HIS A 169 -14.85 19.30 1.73
CA HIS A 169 -14.77 18.22 0.73
C HIS A 169 -13.30 17.91 0.37
N PRO A 170 -12.51 17.35 1.33
CA PRO A 170 -11.08 17.09 1.14
C PRO A 170 -10.76 15.97 0.15
N GLU A 171 -11.75 15.13 -0.19
CA GLU A 171 -11.59 13.92 -1.00
C GLU A 171 -11.95 14.10 -2.48
N SER A 172 -11.24 13.39 -3.36
CA SER A 172 -11.59 13.27 -4.77
C SER A 172 -11.33 11.86 -5.27
N ARG A 173 -12.32 11.28 -5.94
CA ARG A 173 -12.32 9.88 -6.37
C ARG A 173 -12.33 9.73 -7.89
N VAL A 174 -11.65 8.70 -8.38
CA VAL A 174 -11.65 8.27 -9.78
C VAL A 174 -11.92 6.78 -9.85
N TYR A 175 -12.88 6.40 -10.68
CA TYR A 175 -13.33 5.02 -10.86
C TYR A 175 -12.80 4.49 -12.19
N PHE A 176 -12.25 3.29 -12.17
CA PHE A 176 -11.83 2.58 -13.37
C PHE A 176 -12.99 1.76 -13.94
N ALA A 177 -12.83 1.25 -15.15
CA ALA A 177 -13.83 0.42 -15.82
C ALA A 177 -14.23 -0.82 -14.99
N THR A 178 -15.52 -1.14 -15.03
CA THR A 178 -16.10 -2.31 -14.35
C THR A 178 -15.48 -3.62 -14.86
N ARG A 179 -14.87 -4.37 -13.95
CA ARG A 179 -14.30 -5.70 -14.17
C ARG A 179 -15.27 -6.81 -13.78
N LYS A 180 -15.02 -8.02 -14.32
CA LYS A 180 -15.74 -9.24 -13.95
C LYS A 180 -15.33 -9.73 -12.55
N PRO A 181 -16.16 -10.56 -11.91
CA PRO A 181 -15.78 -11.25 -10.68
C PRO A 181 -14.42 -11.95 -10.79
N THR A 182 -13.66 -11.93 -9.71
CA THR A 182 -12.32 -12.51 -9.61
C THR A 182 -12.08 -13.10 -8.22
N PRO A 183 -11.51 -14.32 -8.12
CA PRO A 183 -11.06 -14.86 -6.84
C PRO A 183 -9.83 -14.11 -6.32
N ALA A 184 -8.96 -13.66 -7.23
CA ALA A 184 -7.80 -12.82 -6.94
C ALA A 184 -7.33 -12.12 -8.22
N THR A 185 -7.17 -10.80 -8.15
CA THR A 185 -6.49 -9.99 -9.16
C THR A 185 -5.48 -9.11 -8.44
N CYS A 186 -4.21 -9.20 -8.84
CA CYS A 186 -3.18 -8.30 -8.37
C CYS A 186 -3.26 -6.99 -9.14
N VAL A 187 -3.44 -5.89 -8.41
CA VAL A 187 -3.35 -4.54 -8.97
C VAL A 187 -2.02 -3.94 -8.61
N THR A 188 -1.20 -3.67 -9.61
CA THR A 188 0.08 -2.95 -9.47
C THR A 188 -0.12 -1.53 -10.00
N PHE A 189 0.39 -0.52 -9.30
CA PHE A 189 0.33 0.86 -9.79
C PHE A 189 1.52 1.66 -9.28
N TRP A 190 1.85 2.73 -10.01
CA TRP A 190 2.92 3.65 -9.66
C TRP A 190 2.35 4.96 -9.16
N TRP A 191 2.89 5.48 -8.07
CA TRP A 191 2.44 6.74 -7.48
C TRP A 191 3.60 7.68 -7.18
N LYS A 192 3.30 8.98 -7.19
CA LYS A 192 4.23 10.04 -6.82
C LYS A 192 3.49 11.18 -6.11
N GLY A 193 4.01 11.58 -4.96
CA GLY A 193 3.56 12.77 -4.23
C GLY A 193 4.45 13.98 -4.52
N PHE A 194 3.89 15.18 -4.49
CA PHE A 194 4.65 16.43 -4.43
C PHE A 194 4.02 17.40 -3.43
N GLY A 195 4.84 18.28 -2.86
CA GLY A 195 4.37 19.30 -1.93
C GLY A 195 4.05 18.74 -0.55
N TYR A 196 2.94 19.14 0.06
CA TYR A 196 2.55 18.58 1.36
C TYR A 196 1.91 17.19 1.20
N ARG A 197 2.10 16.33 2.21
CA ARG A 197 1.54 14.98 2.21
C ARG A 197 0.01 14.98 2.03
N SER A 198 -0.48 14.10 1.19
CA SER A 198 -1.90 13.75 1.04
C SER A 198 -2.07 12.27 1.35
N ASP A 199 -3.30 11.82 1.56
CA ASP A 199 -3.58 10.39 1.70
C ASP A 199 -4.03 9.86 0.34
N LEU A 200 -3.56 8.67 -0.03
CA LEU A 200 -4.02 7.92 -1.20
C LEU A 200 -4.63 6.62 -0.72
N ASN A 201 -5.91 6.45 -1.00
CA ASN A 201 -6.71 5.29 -0.66
C ASN A 201 -7.13 4.56 -1.94
N VAL A 202 -7.13 3.23 -1.88
CA VAL A 202 -7.58 2.35 -2.95
C VAL A 202 -8.76 1.55 -2.44
N TYR A 203 -9.87 1.55 -3.18
CA TYR A 203 -11.08 0.82 -2.83
C TYR A 203 -11.49 -0.13 -3.94
N VAL A 204 -12.26 -1.15 -3.53
CA VAL A 204 -13.01 -2.03 -4.42
C VAL A 204 -14.48 -1.62 -4.33
N HIS A 205 -14.99 -1.00 -5.39
CA HIS A 205 -16.39 -0.62 -5.48
C HIS A 205 -17.19 -1.70 -6.19
N ASN A 206 -18.22 -2.23 -5.52
CA ASN A 206 -19.20 -3.12 -6.13
C ASN A 206 -20.62 -2.79 -5.59
N GLU A 207 -21.64 -3.47 -6.12
CA GLU A 207 -23.04 -3.23 -5.78
C GLU A 207 -23.37 -3.53 -4.30
N GLU A 208 -22.57 -4.35 -3.62
CA GLU A 208 -22.82 -4.83 -2.25
C GLU A 208 -22.07 -4.03 -1.18
N THR A 209 -20.82 -3.67 -1.44
CA THR A 209 -19.93 -3.09 -0.43
C THR A 209 -20.07 -1.59 -0.32
N PHE A 210 -20.43 -0.86 -1.39
CA PHE A 210 -20.20 0.57 -1.50
C PHE A 210 -18.72 0.94 -1.17
N LEU A 211 -18.37 2.23 -1.14
CA LEU A 211 -17.02 2.65 -0.71
C LEU A 211 -16.96 2.62 0.82
N ARG A 212 -16.59 1.47 1.41
CA ARG A 212 -16.38 1.30 2.85
C ARG A 212 -14.91 1.46 3.23
N ASP A 213 -14.17 0.35 3.23
CA ASP A 213 -12.78 0.27 3.67
C ASP A 213 -11.83 0.30 2.47
N PRO A 214 -10.75 1.09 2.53
CA PRO A 214 -9.71 1.01 1.53
C PRO A 214 -8.96 -0.32 1.66
N VAL A 215 -8.79 -1.03 0.55
CA VAL A 215 -7.92 -2.20 0.46
C VAL A 215 -6.44 -1.82 0.59
N LEU A 216 -6.11 -0.55 0.39
CA LEU A 216 -4.78 0.02 0.59
C LEU A 216 -4.89 1.50 0.92
N SER A 217 -4.16 1.95 1.93
CA SER A 217 -3.96 3.37 2.26
C SER A 217 -2.48 3.68 2.37
N LEU A 218 -2.05 4.84 1.87
CA LEU A 218 -0.68 5.32 2.02
C LEU A 218 -0.60 6.84 2.09
N TYR A 219 0.46 7.33 2.72
CA TYR A 219 0.82 8.76 2.73
C TYR A 219 1.65 9.09 1.50
N THR A 220 1.24 10.10 0.74
CA THR A 220 1.95 10.56 -0.46
C THR A 220 3.02 11.58 -0.09
N ASP A 221 3.99 11.17 0.71
CA ASP A 221 5.16 12.02 1.02
C ASP A 221 5.89 12.40 -0.29
N PRO A 222 6.53 13.58 -0.34
CA PRO A 222 7.26 14.01 -1.53
C PRO A 222 8.36 13.01 -1.90
N THR A 223 8.29 12.48 -3.12
CA THR A 223 9.33 11.57 -3.63
C THR A 223 10.07 12.23 -4.80
N PRO A 224 11.06 13.10 -4.50
CA PRO A 224 11.85 13.75 -5.53
C PRO A 224 12.58 12.69 -6.37
N GLY A 225 12.56 12.87 -7.70
CA GLY A 225 13.35 12.03 -8.63
C GLY A 225 12.79 10.65 -8.97
N ARG A 226 11.86 10.05 -8.20
CA ARG A 226 11.37 8.68 -8.45
C ARG A 226 9.85 8.50 -8.35
N TRP A 227 9.33 7.45 -8.98
CA TRP A 227 7.98 6.91 -8.79
C TRP A 227 8.05 5.72 -7.84
N ASN A 228 6.98 5.48 -7.10
CA ASN A 228 6.91 4.40 -6.11
C ASN A 228 5.84 3.38 -6.54
N PRO A 229 6.19 2.10 -6.65
CA PRO A 229 5.22 1.06 -6.97
C PRO A 229 4.41 0.65 -5.73
N ARG A 230 3.20 0.17 -5.95
CA ARG A 230 2.34 -0.46 -4.96
C ARG A 230 1.56 -1.60 -5.58
N THR A 231 1.32 -2.61 -4.77
CA THR A 231 0.49 -3.77 -5.13
C THR A 231 -0.64 -3.94 -4.13
N VAL A 232 -1.80 -4.38 -4.62
CA VAL A 232 -2.93 -4.79 -3.77
C VAL A 232 -3.67 -5.96 -4.42
N THR A 233 -3.93 -7.00 -3.63
CA THR A 233 -4.74 -8.13 -4.09
C THR A 233 -6.20 -7.80 -3.91
N ILE A 234 -6.98 -7.93 -4.98
CA ILE A 234 -8.42 -7.67 -5.01
C ILE A 234 -9.16 -8.97 -5.28
N SER A 235 -10.21 -9.23 -4.51
CA SER A 235 -11.15 -10.34 -4.72
C SER A 235 -12.59 -9.80 -4.74
N SER A 236 -13.45 -10.32 -5.62
CA SER A 236 -14.86 -9.91 -5.73
C SER A 236 -15.72 -10.93 -6.49
N ARG A 237 -16.93 -11.26 -5.99
CA ARG A 237 -17.89 -12.26 -6.55
C ARG A 237 -18.82 -11.59 -7.54
N THR A 238 -18.96 -10.27 -7.42
CA THR A 238 -19.74 -9.44 -8.32
C THR A 238 -18.82 -8.66 -9.25
N ARG A 239 -19.44 -7.96 -10.20
CA ARG A 239 -18.71 -6.96 -10.97
C ARG A 239 -18.18 -5.88 -10.02
N TRP A 240 -16.96 -5.41 -10.28
CA TRP A 240 -16.28 -4.48 -9.39
C TRP A 240 -15.53 -3.39 -10.17
N GLN A 241 -15.24 -2.27 -9.51
CA GLN A 241 -14.44 -1.16 -10.04
C GLN A 241 -13.30 -0.86 -9.06
N LEU A 242 -12.09 -0.67 -9.60
CA LEU A 242 -10.99 -0.08 -8.85
C LEU A 242 -11.27 1.41 -8.67
N VAL A 243 -11.13 1.90 -7.44
CA VAL A 243 -11.32 3.33 -7.13
C VAL A 243 -10.09 3.84 -6.41
N PHE A 244 -9.49 4.90 -6.94
CA PHE A 244 -8.50 5.68 -6.22
C PHE A 244 -9.17 6.93 -5.63
N GLU A 245 -8.87 7.20 -4.37
CA GLU A 245 -9.25 8.42 -3.67
C GLU A 245 -7.99 9.09 -3.16
N ALA A 246 -7.87 10.39 -3.41
CA ALA A 246 -6.91 11.19 -2.65
C ALA A 246 -7.66 12.05 -1.64
N VAL A 247 -7.18 12.09 -0.41
CA VAL A 247 -7.64 12.99 0.64
C VAL A 247 -6.56 14.02 0.90
N SER A 248 -6.95 15.27 0.88
CA SER A 248 -5.99 16.37 0.88
C SER A 248 -5.50 16.72 2.26
N SER A 249 -4.31 17.32 2.32
CA SER A 249 -3.70 17.74 3.58
C SER A 249 -4.65 18.60 4.42
N PRO A 250 -4.70 18.40 5.76
CA PRO A 250 -5.41 19.30 6.66
C PRO A 250 -4.81 20.72 6.71
N ASN A 251 -3.61 20.93 6.14
CA ASN A 251 -3.03 22.27 5.96
C ASN A 251 -3.28 22.77 4.52
N PRO A 252 -4.29 23.61 4.28
CA PRO A 252 -4.71 23.96 2.92
C PRO A 252 -3.74 24.92 2.23
N LEU A 253 -2.86 25.65 2.92
CA LEU A 253 -2.17 26.78 2.29
C LEU A 253 -0.98 26.41 1.38
N GLU A 254 -0.52 25.15 1.45
CA GLU A 254 0.67 24.68 0.75
C GLU A 254 0.33 23.92 -0.54
N ALA A 255 1.28 23.90 -1.48
CA ALA A 255 1.15 23.12 -2.70
C ALA A 255 1.16 21.63 -2.34
N ALA A 256 0.28 20.83 -2.94
CA ALA A 256 0.18 19.38 -2.76
C ALA A 256 -0.47 18.73 -3.98
N GLY A 257 -0.15 17.46 -4.24
CA GLY A 257 -0.90 16.65 -5.18
C GLY A 257 -0.37 15.23 -5.33
N VAL A 258 -1.20 14.42 -6.00
CA VAL A 258 -1.01 12.99 -6.18
C VAL A 258 -0.98 12.68 -7.67
N MET A 259 -0.01 11.86 -8.05
CA MET A 259 0.15 11.36 -9.42
C MET A 259 0.09 9.83 -9.39
N LEU A 260 -0.59 9.26 -10.39
CA LEU A 260 -0.71 7.83 -10.62
C LEU A 260 -0.33 7.52 -12.06
N ASP A 261 0.45 6.46 -12.24
CA ASP A 261 0.86 5.97 -13.56
C ASP A 261 0.85 4.43 -13.56
N ASP A 262 0.86 3.83 -14.75
CA ASP A 262 1.01 2.38 -14.96
C ASP A 262 0.14 1.50 -14.04
N VAL A 263 -1.19 1.68 -14.09
CA VAL A 263 -2.14 0.83 -13.33
C VAL A 263 -2.35 -0.47 -14.08
N GLU A 264 -1.84 -1.56 -13.54
CA GLU A 264 -1.80 -2.89 -14.13
C GLU A 264 -2.61 -3.90 -13.30
N PHE A 265 -3.24 -4.84 -13.98
CA PHE A 265 -4.14 -5.86 -13.43
C PHE A 265 -3.65 -7.23 -13.90
N THR A 266 -3.22 -8.07 -12.97
CA THR A 266 -2.73 -9.42 -13.26
C THR A 266 -3.61 -10.42 -12.54
N ASP A 267 -3.97 -11.52 -13.20
CA ASP A 267 -4.73 -12.58 -12.55
C ASP A 267 -3.91 -13.27 -11.46
N GLY A 268 -4.52 -13.55 -10.32
CA GLY A 268 -3.87 -14.16 -9.15
C GLY A 268 -3.60 -13.18 -8.01
N ASN A 269 -2.99 -13.71 -6.95
CA ASN A 269 -2.58 -12.91 -5.79
C ASN A 269 -1.35 -12.06 -6.12
N CYS A 270 -1.22 -10.91 -5.48
CA CYS A 270 0.00 -10.13 -5.60
C CYS A 270 1.18 -10.86 -4.96
N PRO A 271 2.38 -10.72 -5.55
CA PRO A 271 3.63 -11.08 -4.89
C PRO A 271 3.78 -10.35 -3.56
N ARG A 272 4.56 -10.96 -2.66
CA ARG A 272 4.88 -10.36 -1.37
C ARG A 272 5.64 -9.05 -1.56
N ASP A 273 5.09 -7.95 -1.05
CA ASP A 273 5.70 -6.62 -1.14
C ASP A 273 6.89 -6.43 -0.18
N ASP A 274 7.12 -7.40 0.71
CA ASP A 274 8.16 -7.39 1.72
C ASP A 274 9.34 -8.33 1.38
N LEU A 275 9.28 -9.03 0.24
CA LEU A 275 10.26 -10.02 -0.19
C LEU A 275 10.61 -9.83 -1.67
N CYS A 276 11.89 -9.98 -1.99
CA CYS A 276 12.42 -9.92 -3.34
C CYS A 276 13.39 -11.08 -3.52
N THR A 277 12.94 -12.11 -4.23
CA THR A 277 13.69 -13.34 -4.51
C THR A 277 14.34 -13.34 -5.90
N PHE A 278 14.09 -12.29 -6.70
CA PHE A 278 14.55 -12.15 -8.09
C PHE A 278 13.99 -13.16 -9.11
N GLU A 279 13.18 -14.12 -8.68
CA GLU A 279 12.45 -15.06 -9.54
C GLU A 279 11.23 -14.44 -10.25
N GLU A 280 10.80 -13.27 -9.76
CA GLU A 280 9.73 -12.46 -10.33
C GLU A 280 10.21 -11.02 -10.54
N ASP A 281 9.65 -10.32 -11.53
CA ASP A 281 10.08 -8.98 -11.98
C ASP A 281 9.82 -7.85 -10.96
N LEU A 282 9.28 -8.17 -9.79
CA LEU A 282 8.75 -7.21 -8.83
C LEU A 282 9.57 -7.15 -7.53
N CYS A 283 10.75 -6.54 -7.60
CA CYS A 283 11.46 -6.07 -6.40
C CYS A 283 11.03 -4.65 -6.01
N ILE A 284 9.73 -4.52 -5.70
CA ILE A 284 9.02 -3.25 -5.43
C ILE A 284 9.76 -2.36 -4.42
N PRO A 285 10.27 -2.86 -3.27
CA PRO A 285 10.85 -1.98 -2.26
C PRO A 285 12.19 -1.35 -2.65
N TRP A 286 12.90 -1.92 -3.62
CA TRP A 286 14.28 -1.54 -3.93
C TRP A 286 14.42 -0.93 -5.33
N VAL A 287 15.42 -0.08 -5.52
CA VAL A 287 15.75 0.50 -6.82
C VAL A 287 17.25 0.65 -6.98
N ASP A 288 17.80 0.28 -8.13
CA ASP A 288 19.18 0.58 -8.48
C ASP A 288 19.33 2.08 -8.79
N VAL A 289 20.23 2.75 -8.08
CA VAL A 289 20.51 4.19 -8.19
C VAL A 289 21.98 4.48 -8.53
N THR A 290 22.69 3.52 -9.15
CA THR A 290 24.14 3.57 -9.45
C THR A 290 24.68 5.00 -9.65
N PRO A 291 25.39 5.56 -8.65
CA PRO A 291 25.97 6.90 -8.74
C PRO A 291 27.29 6.82 -9.49
N ASN A 292 27.35 7.45 -10.66
CA ASN A 292 28.50 7.53 -11.60
C ASN A 292 28.56 6.42 -12.65
N VAL A 293 27.88 6.66 -13.77
CA VAL A 293 28.16 6.00 -15.04
C VAL A 293 29.43 6.62 -15.63
N THR A 294 30.60 6.13 -15.20
CA THR A 294 31.75 6.12 -16.12
C THR A 294 31.42 5.13 -17.24
N GLU A 295 31.72 5.47 -18.50
CA GLU A 295 31.37 4.65 -19.66
C GLU A 295 31.87 3.20 -19.48
N GLY A 296 30.97 2.28 -19.14
CA GLY A 296 31.26 0.84 -19.05
C GLY A 296 30.79 0.12 -17.77
N VAL A 297 30.59 0.82 -16.65
CA VAL A 297 30.12 0.17 -15.40
C VAL A 297 28.60 0.06 -15.43
N LYS A 298 28.10 -1.15 -15.61
CA LYS A 298 26.70 -1.51 -15.41
C LYS A 298 26.55 -1.89 -13.94
N GLY A 299 25.62 -1.25 -13.22
CA GLY A 299 25.36 -1.41 -11.78
C GLY A 299 25.04 -2.84 -11.32
N TRP A 300 24.06 -3.02 -10.44
CA TRP A 300 23.65 -4.38 -10.07
C TRP A 300 23.06 -5.08 -11.29
N GLN A 301 23.54 -6.29 -11.60
CA GLN A 301 23.08 -7.05 -12.76
C GLN A 301 22.25 -8.24 -12.31
N LEU A 302 21.01 -8.33 -12.80
CA LEU A 302 20.22 -9.55 -12.68
C LEU A 302 20.92 -10.67 -13.47
N GLN A 303 21.25 -11.75 -12.78
CA GLN A 303 22.03 -12.87 -13.30
C GLN A 303 21.25 -14.16 -13.11
N ARG A 304 21.02 -14.90 -14.20
CA ARG A 304 20.57 -16.29 -14.15
C ARG A 304 21.70 -17.17 -13.63
N ALA A 305 21.44 -17.98 -12.62
CA ALA A 305 22.44 -18.77 -11.93
C ALA A 305 23.21 -19.71 -12.88
N GLY A 306 22.51 -20.53 -13.67
CA GLY A 306 23.14 -21.45 -14.64
C GLY A 306 23.94 -20.79 -15.77
N SER A 307 23.88 -19.47 -15.91
CA SER A 307 24.69 -18.71 -16.87
C SER A 307 25.99 -18.16 -16.27
N PHE A 308 26.27 -18.41 -14.99
CA PHE A 308 27.49 -17.97 -14.30
C PHE A 308 28.14 -19.15 -13.57
N ASN A 309 29.25 -19.65 -14.12
CA ASN A 309 29.89 -20.88 -13.68
C ASN A 309 30.44 -20.81 -12.23
N GLU A 310 30.79 -19.60 -11.77
CA GLU A 310 31.37 -19.37 -10.46
C GLU A 310 30.34 -19.39 -9.32
N LEU A 311 29.05 -19.19 -9.64
CA LEU A 311 27.93 -19.30 -8.69
C LEU A 311 26.68 -19.86 -9.41
N PRO A 312 26.69 -21.15 -9.79
CA PRO A 312 25.68 -21.73 -10.67
C PRO A 312 24.35 -22.03 -9.98
N ARG A 313 24.20 -21.66 -8.70
CA ARG A 313 22.99 -21.90 -7.91
C ARG A 313 22.62 -20.64 -7.14
N ASP A 314 21.41 -20.16 -7.38
CA ASP A 314 20.76 -19.13 -6.56
C ASP A 314 20.45 -19.67 -5.15
N HIS A 315 20.02 -18.80 -4.25
CA HIS A 315 19.60 -19.19 -2.92
C HIS A 315 18.13 -19.63 -2.86
N THR A 316 17.25 -18.96 -3.59
CA THR A 316 15.79 -19.17 -3.56
C THR A 316 15.38 -20.59 -3.96
N LEU A 317 15.78 -21.03 -5.15
CA LEU A 317 15.48 -22.34 -5.74
C LEU A 317 16.61 -23.35 -5.50
N GLY A 318 17.83 -22.86 -5.20
CA GLY A 318 19.01 -23.71 -5.05
C GLY A 318 19.44 -24.37 -6.36
N SER A 319 19.12 -23.77 -7.50
CA SER A 319 19.21 -24.40 -8.82
C SER A 319 19.84 -23.49 -9.87
N GLU A 320 20.16 -24.06 -11.04
CA GLU A 320 20.65 -23.28 -12.19
C GLU A 320 19.56 -22.40 -12.84
N ASP A 321 18.30 -22.66 -12.50
CA ASP A 321 17.15 -21.97 -13.08
C ASP A 321 16.80 -20.66 -12.39
N GLY A 322 17.31 -20.42 -11.18
CA GLY A 322 17.02 -19.21 -10.41
C GLY A 322 17.90 -18.00 -10.77
N TYR A 323 17.62 -16.89 -10.10
CA TYR A 323 18.15 -15.56 -10.39
C TYR A 323 18.66 -14.87 -9.13
N TYR A 324 19.67 -14.02 -9.28
CA TYR A 324 20.18 -13.17 -8.20
C TYR A 324 20.81 -11.90 -8.76
N LEU A 325 21.07 -10.90 -7.92
CA LEU A 325 21.83 -9.72 -8.33
C LEU A 325 23.33 -9.94 -8.16
N LEU A 326 24.08 -9.64 -9.21
CA LEU A 326 25.52 -9.82 -9.30
C LEU A 326 26.23 -8.48 -9.56
N PHE A 327 27.32 -8.25 -8.84
CA PHE A 327 28.27 -7.18 -9.11
C PHE A 327 29.67 -7.76 -9.28
N ARG A 328 30.31 -7.47 -10.42
CA ARG A 328 31.66 -7.95 -10.77
C ARG A 328 32.70 -6.86 -10.52
N GLY A 329 33.86 -7.26 -10.01
CA GLY A 329 34.99 -6.37 -9.77
C GLY A 329 35.49 -5.76 -11.07
N THR A 330 35.64 -4.43 -11.07
CA THR A 330 36.13 -3.65 -12.21
C THR A 330 37.64 -3.40 -12.14
N GLY A 331 38.27 -3.67 -10.99
CA GLY A 331 39.67 -3.33 -10.73
C GLY A 331 39.88 -1.86 -10.32
N ASN A 332 38.82 -1.05 -10.31
CA ASN A 332 38.84 0.35 -9.90
C ASN A 332 38.00 0.52 -8.62
N THR A 333 38.67 0.86 -7.52
CA THR A 333 38.07 0.97 -6.18
C THR A 333 37.07 2.12 -6.02
N ARG A 334 36.89 2.95 -7.05
CA ARG A 334 35.87 4.01 -7.07
C ARG A 334 34.53 3.55 -7.65
N ASP A 335 34.50 2.40 -8.31
CA ASP A 335 33.28 1.90 -8.92
C ASP A 335 32.41 1.22 -7.86
N SER A 336 31.11 1.51 -7.91
CA SER A 336 30.13 0.93 -6.98
C SER A 336 28.79 0.74 -7.64
N ALA A 337 27.97 -0.15 -7.08
CA ALA A 337 26.57 -0.33 -7.43
C ALA A 337 25.73 -0.16 -6.16
N VAL A 338 24.64 0.59 -6.25
CA VAL A 338 23.85 1.00 -5.08
C VAL A 338 22.39 0.67 -5.31
N LEU A 339 21.81 -0.13 -4.41
CA LEU A 339 20.36 -0.26 -4.27
C LEU A 339 19.88 0.67 -3.16
N THR A 340 18.78 1.37 -3.38
CA THR A 340 18.13 2.22 -2.38
C THR A 340 16.73 1.71 -2.08
N LEU A 341 16.37 1.73 -0.80
CA LEU A 341 15.00 1.44 -0.36
C LEU A 341 14.07 2.61 -0.74
N ARG A 342 12.97 2.31 -1.43
CA ARG A 342 12.02 3.31 -1.92
C ARG A 342 11.19 3.94 -0.80
N GLU A 343 10.91 3.20 0.27
CA GLU A 343 9.91 3.53 1.29
C GLU A 343 10.45 3.57 2.72
N HIS A 344 9.98 4.54 3.52
CA HIS A 344 10.41 4.77 4.90
C HIS A 344 9.61 3.98 5.95
N ARG A 345 8.66 3.12 5.55
CA ARG A 345 7.78 2.38 6.49
C ARG A 345 8.47 1.18 7.17
N PHE A 346 9.62 0.76 6.66
CA PHE A 346 10.36 -0.40 7.15
C PHE A 346 11.36 0.01 8.24
N SER A 347 11.65 -0.90 9.16
CA SER A 347 12.61 -0.73 10.26
C SER A 347 13.69 -1.81 10.31
N CYS A 348 13.56 -2.86 9.51
CA CYS A 348 14.56 -3.90 9.41
C CYS A 348 14.64 -4.45 7.99
N ALA A 349 15.83 -4.86 7.59
CA ALA A 349 16.04 -5.62 6.37
C ALA A 349 16.96 -6.82 6.60
N SER A 350 16.84 -7.80 5.71
CA SER A 350 17.79 -8.91 5.61
C SER A 350 18.06 -9.25 4.16
N ILE A 351 19.27 -9.73 3.90
CA ILE A 351 19.70 -10.20 2.58
C ILE A 351 20.44 -11.52 2.71
N TRP A 352 20.32 -12.39 1.72
CA TRP A 352 21.30 -13.43 1.47
C TRP A 352 22.38 -12.89 0.56
N TYR A 353 23.63 -13.16 0.88
CA TYR A 353 24.76 -12.63 0.14
C TYR A 353 25.88 -13.64 -0.03
N TYR A 354 26.68 -13.43 -1.07
CA TYR A 354 27.88 -14.18 -1.37
C TYR A 354 29.03 -13.23 -1.68
N VAL A 355 30.13 -13.34 -0.93
CA VAL A 355 31.40 -12.65 -1.21
C VAL A 355 32.43 -13.69 -1.70
N SER A 356 32.98 -13.44 -2.89
CA SER A 356 34.04 -14.25 -3.50
C SER A 356 35.36 -14.23 -2.69
N ASN A 357 36.22 -15.21 -2.95
CA ASN A 357 37.45 -15.38 -2.17
C ASN A 357 38.58 -14.46 -2.63
N SER A 358 38.55 -13.19 -2.23
CA SER A 358 39.62 -12.23 -2.51
C SER A 358 39.73 -11.18 -1.40
N THR A 359 40.94 -10.93 -0.90
CA THR A 359 41.22 -9.93 0.15
C THR A 359 41.35 -8.52 -0.38
N ARG A 360 41.42 -8.34 -1.70
CA ARG A 360 41.39 -7.04 -2.41
C ARG A 360 40.26 -6.98 -3.43
N GLY A 361 39.23 -7.81 -3.21
CA GLY A 361 38.07 -7.94 -4.08
C GLY A 361 36.93 -7.01 -3.69
N CYS A 362 35.74 -7.35 -4.15
CA CYS A 362 34.52 -6.59 -3.88
C CYS A 362 34.04 -6.78 -2.44
N ASN A 363 33.33 -5.79 -1.90
CA ASN A 363 32.64 -5.86 -0.60
C ASN A 363 31.21 -5.33 -0.72
N ILE A 364 30.35 -5.68 0.24
CA ILE A 364 28.99 -5.13 0.36
C ILE A 364 28.92 -4.29 1.64
N GLN A 365 28.56 -3.03 1.51
CA GLN A 365 28.23 -2.14 2.61
C GLN A 365 26.71 -2.11 2.79
N VAL A 366 26.26 -2.42 4.00
CA VAL A 366 24.87 -2.25 4.46
C VAL A 366 24.88 -1.31 5.68
N PRO A 367 23.72 -0.79 6.13
CA PRO A 367 23.64 0.03 7.33
C PRO A 367 24.34 -0.62 8.54
N GLY A 368 25.34 0.07 9.08
CA GLY A 368 26.10 -0.37 10.26
C GLY A 368 27.01 -1.60 10.07
N GLN A 369 27.10 -2.20 8.88
CA GLN A 369 27.92 -3.40 8.67
C GLN A 369 28.65 -3.38 7.32
N LEU A 370 29.93 -3.79 7.34
CA LEU A 370 30.74 -4.06 6.16
C LEU A 370 30.89 -5.57 5.98
N LEU A 371 30.47 -6.09 4.82
CA LEU A 371 30.54 -7.50 4.46
C LEU A 371 31.70 -7.70 3.45
N ASP A 372 32.90 -7.93 3.98
CA ASP A 372 34.17 -8.02 3.23
C ASP A 372 34.83 -9.41 3.28
N LYS A 373 34.30 -10.33 4.09
CA LYS A 373 34.86 -11.67 4.28
C LYS A 373 34.28 -12.67 3.28
N ALA A 374 35.15 -13.47 2.68
CA ALA A 374 34.77 -14.56 1.79
C ALA A 374 33.83 -15.56 2.49
N THR A 375 32.68 -15.82 1.88
CA THR A 375 31.58 -16.58 2.51
C THR A 375 31.56 -18.07 2.15
N ARG A 376 32.08 -18.46 0.97
CA ARG A 376 32.04 -19.82 0.36
C ARG A 376 30.65 -20.43 0.14
N ARG A 377 29.61 -19.89 0.77
CA ARG A 377 28.20 -20.27 0.64
C ARG A 377 27.33 -19.04 0.87
N TRP A 378 26.11 -19.05 0.35
CA TRP A 378 25.09 -18.04 0.68
C TRP A 378 24.98 -17.87 2.20
N THR A 379 25.14 -16.63 2.64
CA THR A 379 25.12 -16.26 4.06
C THR A 379 24.10 -15.16 4.27
N ARG A 380 23.34 -15.22 5.36
CA ARG A 380 22.33 -14.22 5.68
C ARG A 380 22.93 -13.08 6.51
N SER A 381 22.61 -11.84 6.14
CA SER A 381 22.83 -10.64 6.95
C SER A 381 21.50 -9.99 7.32
N VAL A 382 21.43 -9.43 8.52
CA VAL A 382 20.27 -8.69 9.06
C VAL A 382 20.77 -7.37 9.61
N PHE A 383 20.09 -6.28 9.30
CA PHE A 383 20.52 -4.94 9.69
C PHE A 383 19.31 -4.01 9.89
N ASP A 384 19.42 -3.16 10.91
CA ASP A 384 18.39 -2.17 11.23
C ASP A 384 18.36 -1.05 10.17
N ILE A 385 17.15 -0.55 9.94
CA ILE A 385 16.89 0.56 9.03
C ILE A 385 16.66 1.83 9.85
N ASP A 386 17.53 2.83 9.65
CA ASP A 386 17.29 4.18 10.14
C ASP A 386 16.36 4.93 9.18
N ARG A 387 15.14 5.21 9.65
CA ARG A 387 14.10 5.90 8.88
C ARG A 387 14.43 7.37 8.60
N TYR A 388 15.37 7.95 9.34
CA TYR A 388 15.77 9.37 9.26
C TYR A 388 17.10 9.60 8.54
N SER A 389 17.73 8.55 7.99
CA SER A 389 18.96 8.69 7.21
C SER A 389 18.73 9.60 5.99
N GLU A 390 19.46 10.72 5.91
CA GLU A 390 19.40 11.66 4.78
C GLU A 390 19.94 11.03 3.48
N ASP A 391 20.88 10.08 3.59
CA ASP A 391 21.49 9.37 2.46
C ASP A 391 20.58 8.24 1.90
N GLY A 392 19.43 8.00 2.53
CA GLY A 392 18.59 6.83 2.27
C GLY A 392 19.21 5.54 2.79
N ILE A 393 18.43 4.45 2.82
CA ILE A 393 18.95 3.12 3.15
C ILE A 393 19.50 2.51 1.88
N THR A 394 20.80 2.21 1.88
CA THR A 394 21.50 1.70 0.72
C THR A 394 22.15 0.33 0.97
N ILE A 395 22.10 -0.52 -0.06
CA ILE A 395 22.95 -1.71 -0.17
C ILE A 395 23.96 -1.38 -1.27
N GLN A 396 25.20 -1.18 -0.90
CA GLN A 396 26.25 -0.72 -1.80
C GLN A 396 27.29 -1.82 -2.00
N ALA A 397 27.47 -2.30 -3.23
CA ALA A 397 28.63 -3.09 -3.61
C ALA A 397 29.76 -2.15 -4.03
N ASN A 398 30.95 -2.34 -3.47
CA ASN A 398 32.16 -1.61 -3.85
C ASN A 398 33.13 -2.53 -4.58
N SER A 399 33.70 -2.04 -5.67
CA SER A 399 34.72 -2.73 -6.44
C SER A 399 36.07 -2.73 -5.71
N GLY A 400 36.83 -3.81 -5.88
CA GLY A 400 38.21 -3.93 -5.43
C GLY A 400 39.22 -3.76 -6.57
N GLU A 401 40.49 -4.05 -6.28
CA GLU A 401 41.55 -4.12 -7.29
C GLU A 401 41.50 -5.43 -8.11
N ASP A 402 40.88 -6.46 -7.55
CA ASP A 402 40.75 -7.78 -8.18
C ASP A 402 39.55 -7.82 -9.13
N THR A 403 39.82 -7.92 -10.43
CA THR A 403 38.80 -8.00 -11.50
C THR A 403 38.10 -9.36 -11.58
N SER A 404 38.66 -10.40 -10.94
CA SER A 404 38.02 -11.72 -10.86
C SER A 404 37.06 -11.85 -9.68
N ALA A 405 37.12 -10.90 -8.73
CA ALA A 405 36.24 -10.88 -7.58
C ALA A 405 34.81 -10.47 -7.97
N PHE A 406 33.83 -10.99 -7.24
CA PHE A 406 32.43 -10.62 -7.36
C PHE A 406 31.73 -10.67 -6.00
N VAL A 407 30.59 -10.00 -5.93
CA VAL A 407 29.60 -10.14 -4.85
C VAL A 407 28.23 -10.38 -5.46
N ALA A 408 27.43 -11.20 -4.80
CA ALA A 408 26.04 -11.46 -5.18
C ALA A 408 25.11 -11.29 -3.98
N ILE A 409 23.87 -10.88 -4.25
CA ILE A 409 22.81 -10.81 -3.26
C ILE A 409 21.55 -11.48 -3.82
N ASP A 410 20.85 -12.17 -2.93
CA ASP A 410 19.62 -12.91 -3.17
C ASP A 410 18.66 -12.73 -1.98
N ASP A 411 17.38 -13.04 -2.15
CA ASP A 411 16.37 -13.10 -1.08
C ASP A 411 16.39 -11.89 -0.13
N MET A 412 16.08 -10.71 -0.69
CA MET A 412 15.99 -9.48 0.08
C MET A 412 14.63 -9.37 0.76
N GLN A 413 14.62 -9.23 2.08
CA GLN A 413 13.41 -9.08 2.87
C GLN A 413 13.44 -7.78 3.67
N VAL A 414 12.28 -7.14 3.81
CA VAL A 414 12.09 -5.93 4.64
C VAL A 414 10.95 -6.16 5.64
N SER A 415 11.01 -5.49 6.79
CA SER A 415 9.99 -5.60 7.83
C SER A 415 9.70 -4.25 8.47
N LYS A 416 8.45 -4.05 8.89
CA LYS A 416 8.03 -2.88 9.66
C LYS A 416 8.50 -2.94 11.12
N LEU A 417 8.82 -4.14 11.62
CA LEU A 417 9.32 -4.39 12.97
C LEU A 417 10.82 -4.07 13.07
N GLN A 418 11.33 -3.86 14.29
CA GLN A 418 12.78 -3.74 14.50
C GLN A 418 13.47 -5.10 14.31
N CYS A 419 14.74 -5.13 13.92
CA CYS A 419 15.43 -6.41 13.70
C CYS A 419 15.52 -7.25 14.97
N SER A 420 15.57 -6.61 16.13
CA SER A 420 15.56 -7.28 17.43
C SER A 420 14.27 -8.02 17.74
N GLU A 421 13.16 -7.68 17.08
CA GLU A 421 11.82 -8.26 17.26
C GLU A 421 11.56 -9.40 16.26
N ILE A 422 12.33 -9.46 15.17
CA ILE A 422 12.19 -10.50 14.13
C ILE A 422 12.68 -11.84 14.69
N GLY A 423 11.79 -12.83 14.74
CA GLY A 423 12.10 -14.16 15.26
C GLY A 423 12.05 -14.26 16.78
N ARG A 424 11.67 -13.19 17.50
CA ARG A 424 11.11 -13.37 18.84
C ARG A 424 9.77 -14.08 18.67
N PRO A 425 9.51 -15.18 19.39
CA PRO A 425 8.13 -15.56 19.66
C PRO A 425 7.46 -14.30 20.21
N VAL A 426 6.29 -13.93 19.68
CA VAL A 426 5.50 -12.82 20.24
C VAL A 426 5.45 -13.04 21.75
N ALA A 427 6.06 -12.11 22.50
CA ALA A 427 6.51 -12.37 23.85
C ALA A 427 5.34 -12.42 24.84
N ASN A 428 5.40 -13.43 25.71
CA ASN A 428 4.67 -13.64 26.96
C ASN A 428 3.13 -13.75 26.86
N ASN A 429 2.63 -14.96 27.06
CA ASN A 429 1.22 -15.19 27.38
C ASN A 429 0.79 -14.28 28.55
N PHE A 430 -0.40 -13.70 28.44
CA PHE A 430 -1.03 -12.93 29.49
C PHE A 430 -1.37 -13.86 30.67
N VAL A 431 -0.88 -13.52 31.85
CA VAL A 431 -1.08 -14.31 33.07
C VAL A 431 -2.43 -13.93 33.69
N CYS A 432 -3.35 -14.89 33.80
CA CYS A 432 -4.70 -14.68 34.30
C CYS A 432 -4.77 -14.34 35.81
N GLY A 433 -3.68 -14.53 36.56
CA GLY A 433 -3.64 -14.28 38.01
C GLY A 433 -4.51 -15.25 38.83
N THR A 434 -4.75 -16.45 38.32
CA THR A 434 -5.52 -17.53 38.95
C THR A 434 -4.62 -18.49 39.75
N VAL A 435 -5.21 -19.33 40.61
CA VAL A 435 -4.51 -20.45 41.27
C VAL A 435 -5.25 -21.75 40.95
N PRO A 436 -4.64 -22.71 40.21
CA PRO A 436 -3.29 -22.66 39.63
C PRO A 436 -3.14 -21.59 38.54
N GLU A 437 -1.90 -21.09 38.37
CA GLU A 437 -1.57 -20.03 37.41
C GLU A 437 -1.87 -20.48 35.98
N SER A 438 -2.83 -19.81 35.33
CA SER A 438 -3.16 -20.00 33.92
C SER A 438 -2.73 -18.79 33.09
N ALA A 439 -2.40 -19.01 31.82
CA ALA A 439 -2.01 -17.93 30.91
C ALA A 439 -2.61 -18.15 29.52
N VAL A 440 -2.96 -17.05 28.85
CA VAL A 440 -3.56 -17.04 27.51
C VAL A 440 -2.65 -16.32 26.50
N PRO A 441 -2.62 -16.72 25.23
CA PRO A 441 -1.86 -16.01 24.19
C PRO A 441 -2.30 -14.53 24.06
N PRO A 442 -1.42 -13.59 23.68
CA PRO A 442 -1.78 -12.16 23.55
C PRO A 442 -2.90 -11.87 22.55
N ASN A 443 -3.12 -12.73 21.55
CA ASN A 443 -4.21 -12.60 20.58
C ASN A 443 -5.57 -13.06 21.12
N ARG A 444 -5.62 -13.53 22.38
CA ARG A 444 -6.82 -13.89 23.17
C ARG A 444 -6.98 -12.96 24.38
N VAL A 445 -6.49 -11.74 24.27
CA VAL A 445 -6.65 -10.69 25.28
C VAL A 445 -7.41 -9.57 24.59
N CYS A 446 -8.50 -9.12 25.20
CA CYS A 446 -9.42 -8.16 24.62
C CYS A 446 -10.01 -8.63 23.28
N ASP A 447 -10.31 -9.92 23.14
CA ASP A 447 -10.95 -10.51 21.96
C ASP A 447 -12.46 -10.73 22.15
N PHE A 448 -13.01 -10.20 23.24
CA PHE A 448 -14.42 -10.29 23.65
C PHE A 448 -14.85 -11.72 24.02
N VAL A 449 -13.90 -12.62 24.26
CA VAL A 449 -14.11 -13.98 24.73
C VAL A 449 -13.43 -14.15 26.08
N VAL A 450 -14.15 -14.73 27.04
CA VAL A 450 -13.57 -15.01 28.36
C VAL A 450 -12.78 -16.32 28.27
N ASP A 451 -11.46 -16.23 28.10
CA ASP A 451 -10.53 -17.36 28.12
C ASP A 451 -9.94 -17.58 29.52
N CYS A 452 -9.69 -16.53 30.30
CA CYS A 452 -9.31 -16.67 31.70
C CYS A 452 -10.52 -17.04 32.57
N ALA A 453 -10.37 -18.00 33.50
CA ALA A 453 -11.48 -18.44 34.37
C ALA A 453 -12.09 -17.33 35.26
N ASN A 454 -11.33 -16.27 35.52
CA ASN A 454 -11.76 -15.07 36.24
C ASN A 454 -12.10 -13.88 35.32
N GLY A 455 -12.01 -14.04 34.00
CA GLY A 455 -12.24 -13.00 32.99
C GLY A 455 -11.20 -11.89 32.96
N ALA A 456 -10.02 -12.08 33.57
CA ALA A 456 -9.00 -11.04 33.68
C ALA A 456 -8.49 -10.51 32.33
N ASP A 457 -8.58 -11.34 31.29
CA ASP A 457 -8.26 -11.04 29.89
C ASP A 457 -9.20 -10.02 29.23
N GLU A 458 -10.40 -9.80 29.78
CA GLU A 458 -11.45 -8.93 29.19
C GLU A 458 -11.82 -7.70 30.06
N VAL A 459 -11.10 -7.45 31.16
CA VAL A 459 -11.46 -6.39 32.14
C VAL A 459 -10.99 -5.00 31.71
N ASP A 460 -9.75 -4.84 31.24
CA ASP A 460 -9.16 -3.54 30.87
C ASP A 460 -9.08 -3.37 29.35
N CYS A 461 -10.21 -3.64 28.67
CA CYS A 461 -10.30 -3.68 27.21
C CYS A 461 -11.05 -2.50 26.58
N GLY A 462 -11.29 -1.43 27.35
CA GLY A 462 -11.83 -0.16 26.84
C GLY A 462 -13.33 0.06 27.08
N ASN A 463 -14.11 -0.97 27.44
CA ASN A 463 -15.45 -0.80 28.00
C ASN A 463 -15.33 -0.07 29.34
N CYS A 464 -15.98 1.09 29.48
CA CYS A 464 -15.71 1.95 30.64
C CYS A 464 -16.86 2.87 31.04
N ASP A 465 -17.29 2.75 32.30
CA ASP A 465 -18.13 3.72 33.02
C ASP A 465 -17.29 4.77 33.78
N PHE A 466 -15.95 4.66 33.68
CA PHE A 466 -14.95 5.45 34.38
C PHE A 466 -15.07 5.47 35.92
N ALA A 467 -15.97 4.71 36.54
CA ALA A 467 -16.28 4.85 37.97
C ALA A 467 -15.09 4.51 38.87
N LYS A 468 -14.29 3.51 38.49
CA LYS A 468 -13.14 3.03 39.28
C LYS A 468 -11.78 3.33 38.65
N THR A 469 -11.63 3.06 37.35
CA THR A 469 -10.36 3.18 36.61
C THR A 469 -10.60 3.89 35.27
N THR A 470 -9.58 3.96 34.42
CA THR A 470 -9.74 4.36 33.01
C THR A 470 -10.00 3.15 32.10
N CYS A 471 -10.21 1.95 32.64
CA CYS A 471 -10.48 0.71 31.90
C CYS A 471 -9.46 0.46 30.77
N GLY A 472 -8.19 0.69 31.09
CA GLY A 472 -7.05 0.60 30.17
C GLY A 472 -6.85 1.78 29.21
N TRP A 473 -7.75 2.78 29.17
CA TRP A 473 -7.55 3.98 28.36
C TRP A 473 -6.32 4.76 28.84
N SER A 474 -5.43 5.06 27.91
CA SER A 474 -4.25 5.90 28.10
C SER A 474 -4.57 7.34 27.74
N LEU A 475 -4.54 8.23 28.74
CA LEU A 475 -4.95 9.63 28.60
C LEU A 475 -3.77 10.58 28.25
N GLY A 476 -2.62 10.03 27.88
CA GLY A 476 -1.38 10.79 27.65
C GLY A 476 -0.64 11.12 28.95
N ASP A 477 0.37 11.99 28.86
CA ASP A 477 1.25 12.33 29.99
C ASP A 477 0.57 13.30 30.99
N PRO A 478 0.28 12.86 32.22
CA PRO A 478 -0.37 13.66 33.26
C PRO A 478 0.47 14.87 33.71
N GLY A 479 1.79 14.85 33.51
CA GLY A 479 2.71 15.92 33.91
C GLY A 479 2.83 17.07 32.91
N SER A 480 2.21 16.96 31.72
CA SER A 480 2.36 17.96 30.67
C SER A 480 1.49 19.20 30.96
N ARG A 481 2.12 20.39 30.97
CA ARG A 481 1.42 21.70 31.07
C ARG A 481 0.77 22.12 29.74
N LYS A 482 0.27 21.15 28.95
CA LYS A 482 -0.38 21.42 27.67
C LYS A 482 -1.72 22.11 27.93
N SER A 483 -2.05 23.10 27.09
CA SER A 483 -3.33 23.80 27.12
C SER A 483 -4.52 22.94 26.66
N MET A 484 -4.26 21.76 26.09
CA MET A 484 -5.26 20.75 25.78
C MET A 484 -4.78 19.37 26.29
N ARG A 485 -5.61 18.71 27.10
CA ARG A 485 -5.28 17.41 27.71
C ARG A 485 -6.53 16.59 28.03
N TRP A 486 -6.38 15.26 27.96
CA TRP A 486 -7.38 14.31 28.44
C TRP A 486 -7.12 14.01 29.92
N GLN A 487 -8.18 13.93 30.71
CA GLN A 487 -8.10 13.60 32.13
C GLN A 487 -9.39 12.93 32.58
N ARG A 488 -9.30 12.05 33.58
CA ARG A 488 -10.46 11.49 34.29
C ARG A 488 -10.76 12.38 35.49
N ILE A 489 -11.96 12.93 35.57
CA ILE A 489 -12.37 13.83 36.68
C ILE A 489 -13.66 13.39 37.32
N ARG A 490 -13.90 13.80 38.56
CA ARG A 490 -15.16 13.54 39.25
C ARG A 490 -16.25 14.44 38.66
N VAL A 491 -17.47 13.91 38.58
CA VAL A 491 -18.63 14.68 38.15
C VAL A 491 -18.79 15.93 39.02
N GLY A 492 -18.94 17.09 38.36
CA GLY A 492 -19.09 18.39 39.01
C GLY A 492 -17.80 19.01 39.59
N GLU A 493 -16.64 18.36 39.44
CA GLU A 493 -15.35 18.90 39.93
C GLU A 493 -14.92 20.16 39.19
N LEU A 494 -15.15 20.21 37.88
CA LEU A 494 -14.87 21.39 37.06
C LEU A 494 -16.15 22.23 36.89
N GLU A 495 -16.15 23.47 37.35
CA GLU A 495 -17.34 24.33 37.42
C GLU A 495 -18.07 24.49 36.07
N LYS A 496 -17.32 24.55 34.96
CA LYS A 496 -17.87 24.72 33.60
C LYS A 496 -18.33 23.42 32.95
N SER A 497 -17.99 22.26 33.51
CA SER A 497 -18.31 20.93 32.97
C SER A 497 -19.73 20.46 33.35
N PRO A 498 -20.25 19.36 32.77
CA PRO A 498 -21.53 18.80 33.15
C PRO A 498 -21.56 18.42 34.64
N LYS A 499 -22.64 18.83 35.32
CA LYS A 499 -22.88 18.56 36.75
C LYS A 499 -23.50 17.19 37.01
N LEU A 500 -24.01 16.56 35.97
CA LEU A 500 -24.55 15.20 35.97
C LEU A 500 -23.78 14.38 34.94
N ASN A 501 -23.55 13.10 35.21
CA ASN A 501 -23.02 12.14 34.23
C ASN A 501 -24.13 11.67 33.26
N SER A 502 -23.81 10.70 32.40
CA SER A 502 -24.72 10.21 31.36
C SER A 502 -25.99 9.52 31.89
N ASP A 503 -25.98 9.00 33.13
CA ASP A 503 -27.13 8.37 33.80
C ASP A 503 -27.90 9.32 34.75
N GLU A 504 -27.66 10.63 34.63
CA GLU A 504 -28.31 11.69 35.41
C GLU A 504 -27.96 11.70 36.92
N THR A 505 -26.84 11.10 37.32
CA THR A 505 -26.35 11.11 38.69
C THR A 505 -25.19 12.12 38.91
N THR A 506 -24.96 12.49 40.17
CA THR A 506 -23.84 13.36 40.58
C THR A 506 -22.65 12.59 41.14
N ASP A 507 -22.77 11.26 41.22
CA ASP A 507 -21.75 10.39 41.78
C ASP A 507 -21.16 9.52 40.68
N GLY A 508 -19.86 9.71 40.42
CA GLY A 508 -19.20 9.07 39.29
C GLY A 508 -18.05 9.91 38.76
N TYR A 509 -17.45 9.40 37.69
CA TYR A 509 -16.32 10.02 36.99
C TYR A 509 -16.60 9.92 35.49
N TYR A 510 -15.99 10.81 34.73
CA TYR A 510 -15.99 10.72 33.27
C TYR A 510 -14.61 11.12 32.73
N MET A 511 -14.41 10.86 31.44
CA MET A 511 -13.22 11.29 30.72
C MET A 511 -13.48 12.65 30.05
N ILE A 512 -12.65 13.65 30.32
CA ILE A 512 -12.80 15.00 29.77
C ILE A 512 -11.54 15.45 29.04
N LEU A 513 -11.74 16.02 27.86
CA LEU A 513 -10.79 16.86 27.17
C LEU A 513 -10.98 18.30 27.66
N VAL A 514 -10.03 18.80 28.44
CA VAL A 514 -10.03 20.19 28.89
C VAL A 514 -9.23 21.02 27.90
N GLN A 515 -9.83 22.13 27.45
CA GLN A 515 -9.19 23.12 26.60
C GLN A 515 -9.13 24.46 27.33
N GLU A 516 -7.92 24.91 27.61
CA GLU A 516 -7.64 26.22 28.19
C GLU A 516 -7.47 27.27 27.08
N GLU A 517 -7.84 28.52 27.40
CA GLU A 517 -7.70 29.64 26.48
C GLU A 517 -6.22 29.88 26.17
N SER A 518 -5.85 29.94 24.89
CA SER A 518 -4.45 30.07 24.47
C SER A 518 -4.30 30.96 23.25
N LYS A 519 -3.38 31.91 23.31
CA LYS A 519 -2.99 32.77 22.18
C LYS A 519 -2.22 32.01 21.08
N TYR A 520 -1.68 30.84 21.40
CA TYR A 520 -0.94 29.99 20.47
C TYR A 520 -1.78 28.78 20.08
N LEU A 521 -1.76 28.42 18.79
CA LEU A 521 -2.17 27.10 18.32
C LEU A 521 -1.28 26.07 19.04
N SER A 522 -1.86 25.29 19.95
CA SER A 522 -1.15 24.35 20.82
C SER A 522 -1.79 22.95 20.71
N PRO A 523 -1.10 21.89 21.15
CA PRO A 523 -1.01 20.60 20.45
C PRO A 523 -2.27 19.75 20.47
N THR A 524 -2.27 18.74 19.61
CA THR A 524 -3.18 17.59 19.67
C THR A 524 -3.11 16.88 21.02
N ALA A 525 -4.26 16.50 21.56
CA ALA A 525 -4.38 15.63 22.72
C ALA A 525 -5.05 14.32 22.29
N VAL A 526 -4.49 13.19 22.70
CA VAL A 526 -4.96 11.86 22.29
C VAL A 526 -5.24 11.04 23.53
N ALA A 527 -6.47 10.51 23.63
CA ALA A 527 -6.81 9.42 24.53
C ALA A 527 -6.89 8.14 23.70
N SER A 528 -6.09 7.14 24.06
CA SER A 528 -5.93 5.90 23.31
C SER A 528 -6.54 4.73 24.08
N SER A 529 -7.36 3.92 23.42
CA SER A 529 -7.90 2.69 23.98
C SER A 529 -6.79 1.63 24.16
N PRO A 530 -7.04 0.60 24.98
CA PRO A 530 -6.38 -0.68 24.85
C PRO A 530 -6.48 -1.25 23.43
N VAL A 531 -5.59 -2.18 23.10
CA VAL A 531 -5.70 -2.93 21.84
C VAL A 531 -6.79 -3.98 22.02
N ILE A 532 -7.84 -3.90 21.20
CA ILE A 532 -8.85 -4.95 21.08
C ILE A 532 -8.48 -5.86 19.89
N GLN A 533 -8.93 -7.10 19.93
CA GLN A 533 -8.60 -8.13 18.96
C GLN A 533 -9.85 -8.67 18.28
N ASN A 534 -9.70 -9.10 17.03
CA ASN A 534 -10.65 -9.98 16.34
C ASN A 534 -12.12 -9.51 16.38
N THR A 535 -12.36 -8.25 16.05
CA THR A 535 -13.72 -7.69 16.07
C THR A 535 -14.63 -8.38 15.06
N ASN A 536 -15.90 -8.55 15.42
CA ASN A 536 -17.00 -9.04 14.57
C ASN A 536 -17.46 -7.99 13.54
N PHE A 537 -18.06 -8.41 12.42
CA PHE A 537 -18.59 -7.54 11.38
C PHE A 537 -19.66 -6.53 11.83
N LEU A 538 -20.38 -6.81 12.91
CA LEU A 538 -21.33 -5.86 13.53
C LEU A 538 -20.74 -5.06 14.68
N CYS A 539 -19.43 -5.18 14.93
CA CYS A 539 -18.76 -4.49 16.02
C CYS A 539 -18.99 -3.00 15.91
N ALA A 540 -19.53 -2.40 16.96
CA ALA A 540 -19.74 -0.98 17.07
C ALA A 540 -19.26 -0.49 18.43
N ILE A 541 -18.72 0.71 18.48
CA ILE A 541 -18.50 1.42 19.73
C ILE A 541 -19.67 2.37 19.99
N SER A 542 -20.21 2.31 21.19
CA SER A 542 -21.22 3.21 21.73
C SER A 542 -20.59 4.06 22.80
N PHE A 543 -20.90 5.35 22.82
CA PHE A 543 -20.45 6.23 23.90
C PHE A 543 -21.38 7.42 24.09
N TRP A 544 -21.47 7.89 25.33
CA TRP A 544 -22.13 9.14 25.67
C TRP A 544 -21.12 10.29 25.65
N TYR A 545 -21.54 11.45 25.18
CA TYR A 545 -20.69 12.63 25.16
C TYR A 545 -21.45 13.93 25.41
N ASN A 546 -20.75 14.91 25.97
CA ASN A 546 -21.25 16.26 26.20
C ASN A 546 -20.15 17.27 25.84
N TYR A 547 -20.53 18.40 25.26
CA TYR A 547 -19.56 19.40 24.81
C TYR A 547 -20.06 20.83 24.95
N ALA A 548 -19.12 21.74 25.18
CA ALA A 548 -19.39 23.16 25.40
C ALA A 548 -19.48 23.97 24.09
N ASN A 549 -19.94 25.21 24.23
CA ASN A 549 -19.61 26.25 23.25
C ASN A 549 -18.10 26.52 23.25
N GLY A 550 -17.51 26.71 22.07
CA GLY A 550 -16.06 26.94 21.92
C GLY A 550 -15.20 25.66 21.87
N THR A 551 -15.79 24.48 22.07
CA THR A 551 -15.09 23.19 21.94
C THR A 551 -14.43 23.07 20.57
N SER A 552 -13.14 22.74 20.54
CA SER A 552 -12.42 22.50 19.29
C SER A 552 -12.80 21.16 18.63
N MET A 553 -12.13 20.81 17.53
CA MET A 553 -12.42 19.58 16.80
C MET A 553 -12.07 18.36 17.67
N VAL A 554 -13.03 17.44 17.79
CA VAL A 554 -12.82 16.12 18.39
C VAL A 554 -13.22 15.07 17.36
N VAL A 555 -12.32 14.12 17.13
CA VAL A 555 -12.54 12.98 16.25
C VAL A 555 -12.25 11.67 16.96
N LEU A 556 -12.95 10.61 16.56
CA LEU A 556 -12.58 9.24 16.88
C LEU A 556 -11.82 8.67 15.69
N GLN A 557 -10.58 8.26 15.93
CA GLN A 557 -9.75 7.58 14.96
C GLN A 557 -9.67 6.09 15.28
N LEU A 558 -9.90 5.27 14.27
CA LEU A 558 -9.64 3.85 14.27
C LEU A 558 -8.23 3.59 13.74
N GLU A 559 -7.44 2.83 14.48
CA GLU A 559 -6.07 2.45 14.15
C GLU A 559 -5.98 0.93 13.93
N VAL A 560 -5.60 0.54 12.71
CA VAL A 560 -5.47 -0.87 12.30
C VAL A 560 -4.15 -1.02 11.52
N LYS A 561 -3.31 -1.98 11.91
CA LYS A 561 -1.99 -2.22 11.27
C LYS A 561 -1.11 -0.96 11.14
N GLY A 562 -1.24 -0.03 12.10
CA GLY A 562 -0.52 1.25 12.14
C GLY A 562 -1.12 2.38 11.29
N TYR A 563 -2.22 2.13 10.58
CA TYR A 563 -2.95 3.15 9.81
C TYR A 563 -4.07 3.75 10.65
N LYS A 564 -4.26 5.08 10.59
CA LYS A 564 -5.29 5.80 11.34
C LYS A 564 -6.34 6.37 10.40
N MET A 565 -7.61 6.06 10.63
CA MET A 565 -8.75 6.60 9.89
C MET A 565 -9.74 7.28 10.83
N THR A 566 -10.33 8.40 10.44
CA THR A 566 -11.39 9.04 11.23
C THR A 566 -12.73 8.35 10.97
N VAL A 567 -13.29 7.70 11.98
CA VAL A 567 -14.59 6.99 11.90
C VAL A 567 -15.74 7.81 12.48
N TRP A 568 -15.43 8.86 13.24
CA TRP A 568 -16.42 9.81 13.74
C TRP A 568 -15.81 11.20 13.95
N ASP A 569 -16.56 12.25 13.62
CA ASP A 569 -16.16 13.65 13.76
C ASP A 569 -17.34 14.50 14.24
N LEU A 570 -17.13 15.20 15.34
CA LEU A 570 -18.11 16.07 15.97
C LEU A 570 -18.66 17.16 15.04
N ARG A 571 -17.84 17.71 14.12
CA ARG A 571 -18.19 18.90 13.31
C ARG A 571 -19.03 18.58 12.08
N VAL A 572 -18.88 17.38 11.53
CA VAL A 572 -19.58 16.99 10.30
C VAL A 572 -20.94 16.34 10.57
N ARG A 573 -21.26 16.08 11.84
CA ARG A 573 -22.53 15.46 12.25
C ARG A 573 -23.71 16.41 12.00
N LYS A 574 -24.70 15.93 11.24
CA LYS A 574 -25.94 16.66 10.92
C LYS A 574 -27.16 15.85 11.34
N PRO A 575 -28.15 16.47 12.02
CA PRO A 575 -28.15 17.85 12.52
C PRO A 575 -27.09 18.07 13.63
N GLU A 576 -26.67 19.33 13.83
CA GLU A 576 -25.76 19.68 14.92
C GLU A 576 -26.44 19.31 16.25
N GLN A 577 -25.73 18.57 17.08
CA GLN A 577 -26.27 18.10 18.35
C GLN A 577 -26.36 19.25 19.37
N PRO A 578 -27.28 19.18 20.34
CA PRO A 578 -27.37 20.20 21.38
C PRO A 578 -26.10 20.23 22.24
N LYS A 579 -25.61 21.45 22.48
CA LYS A 579 -24.44 21.74 23.31
C LYS A 579 -24.83 21.79 24.78
N GLY A 580 -23.94 21.35 25.66
CA GLY A 580 -24.16 21.34 27.10
C GLY A 580 -25.11 20.24 27.59
N THR A 581 -25.62 19.39 26.70
CA THR A 581 -26.46 18.23 27.02
C THR A 581 -25.74 16.94 26.65
N TRP A 582 -26.12 15.84 27.31
CA TRP A 582 -25.63 14.51 26.96
C TRP A 582 -26.22 14.05 25.62
N ASN A 583 -25.34 13.58 24.75
CA ASN A 583 -25.65 13.04 23.45
C ASN A 583 -25.11 11.61 23.39
N HIS A 584 -25.82 10.74 22.67
CA HIS A 584 -25.39 9.37 22.48
C HIS A 584 -24.88 9.18 21.04
N GLU A 585 -23.79 8.44 20.89
CA GLU A 585 -23.33 8.00 19.59
C GLU A 585 -23.08 6.50 19.54
N ARG A 586 -23.37 5.94 18.36
CA ARG A 586 -22.97 4.58 18.00
C ARG A 586 -22.25 4.61 16.65
N VAL A 587 -20.99 4.19 16.65
CA VAL A 587 -20.11 4.15 15.47
C VAL A 587 -19.83 2.69 15.13
N LEU A 588 -20.16 2.28 13.90
CA LEU A 588 -19.83 0.95 13.40
C LEU A 588 -18.31 0.88 13.13
N LEU A 589 -17.65 -0.10 13.73
CA LEU A 589 -16.23 -0.40 13.50
C LEU A 589 -16.07 -1.48 12.42
N GLY A 590 -16.83 -2.57 12.53
CA GLY A 590 -16.77 -3.69 11.59
C GLY A 590 -15.71 -4.74 11.91
N ARG A 591 -15.48 -5.65 10.95
CA ARG A 591 -14.66 -6.87 11.09
C ARG A 591 -13.19 -6.58 10.86
N TYR A 592 -12.34 -6.86 11.85
CA TYR A 592 -10.87 -6.80 11.69
C TYR A 592 -10.18 -8.05 12.25
N PRO A 593 -9.53 -8.87 11.40
CA PRO A 593 -8.71 -10.00 11.86
C PRO A 593 -7.37 -9.47 12.40
N GLY A 594 -7.31 -9.26 13.73
CA GLY A 594 -6.13 -8.79 14.46
C GLY A 594 -6.36 -7.53 15.29
N GLU A 595 -5.28 -6.78 15.50
CA GLU A 595 -5.21 -5.63 16.41
C GLU A 595 -5.99 -4.42 15.91
N VAL A 596 -6.84 -3.89 16.78
CA VAL A 596 -7.59 -2.67 16.58
C VAL A 596 -7.37 -1.76 17.78
N LYS A 597 -7.13 -0.47 17.53
CA LYS A 597 -6.99 0.54 18.57
C LYS A 597 -7.81 1.78 18.24
N LEU A 598 -8.46 2.37 19.23
CA LEU A 598 -9.27 3.57 19.08
C LEU A 598 -8.58 4.76 19.73
N ASN A 599 -8.65 5.91 19.09
CA ASN A 599 -8.01 7.14 19.56
C ASN A 599 -9.02 8.29 19.50
N PHE A 600 -9.42 8.82 20.65
CA PHE A 600 -10.11 10.11 20.71
C PHE A 600 -9.08 11.23 20.60
N VAL A 601 -9.13 12.00 19.51
CA VAL A 601 -8.17 13.05 19.20
C VAL A 601 -8.85 14.40 19.30
N GLY A 602 -8.40 15.22 20.24
CA GLY A 602 -8.70 16.64 20.32
C GLY A 602 -7.67 17.44 19.53
N MET A 603 -8.12 18.33 18.65
CA MET A 603 -7.26 19.24 17.88
C MET A 603 -7.65 20.67 18.20
N ASN A 604 -6.73 21.44 18.79
CA ASN A 604 -7.01 22.84 19.09
C ASN A 604 -6.95 23.69 17.81
N ILE A 605 -8.09 24.22 17.40
CA ILE A 605 -8.24 25.09 16.22
C ILE A 605 -8.92 26.43 16.57
N ARG A 606 -9.21 26.67 17.85
CA ARG A 606 -9.90 27.86 18.36
C ARG A 606 -9.12 28.45 19.53
N HIS A 607 -9.20 29.76 19.71
CA HIS A 607 -8.56 30.40 20.86
C HIS A 607 -9.38 30.29 22.15
N ASP A 608 -10.65 29.89 22.05
CA ASP A 608 -11.60 29.85 23.15
C ASP A 608 -11.34 28.71 24.14
N ALA A 609 -11.78 28.85 25.39
CA ALA A 609 -11.85 27.72 26.31
C ALA A 609 -13.08 26.85 26.03
N GLY A 610 -12.97 25.54 26.23
CA GLY A 610 -14.05 24.59 25.98
C GLY A 610 -13.79 23.24 26.65
N TYR A 611 -14.75 22.33 26.52
CA TYR A 611 -14.58 20.95 26.95
C TYR A 611 -15.29 19.97 26.03
N PHE A 612 -14.77 18.75 26.00
CA PHE A 612 -15.48 17.59 25.46
C PHE A 612 -15.41 16.46 26.49
N VAL A 613 -16.56 15.99 26.96
CA VAL A 613 -16.66 14.90 27.92
C VAL A 613 -17.16 13.66 27.22
N ILE A 614 -16.60 12.51 27.58
CA ILE A 614 -17.04 11.17 27.21
C ILE A 614 -17.35 10.40 28.48
N ASP A 615 -18.46 9.69 28.46
CA ASP A 615 -18.90 8.79 29.52
C ASP A 615 -19.47 7.51 28.91
N THR A 616 -19.53 6.44 29.70
CA THR A 616 -20.09 5.13 29.35
C THR A 616 -19.73 4.66 27.93
N ILE A 617 -18.55 4.07 27.78
CA ILE A 617 -18.07 3.47 26.53
C ILE A 617 -18.42 1.98 26.52
N GLU A 618 -19.06 1.52 25.44
CA GLU A 618 -19.48 0.14 25.26
C GLU A 618 -19.15 -0.39 23.85
N TYR A 619 -18.58 -1.59 23.78
CA TYR A 619 -18.42 -2.36 22.55
C TYR A 619 -19.64 -3.27 22.36
N ILE A 620 -20.40 -3.01 21.29
CA ILE A 620 -21.63 -3.71 20.96
C ILE A 620 -21.36 -4.68 19.81
N ASN A 621 -21.76 -5.94 19.99
CA ASN A 621 -21.66 -7.00 18.98
C ASN A 621 -20.24 -7.19 18.42
N CYS A 622 -19.20 -7.02 19.25
CA CYS A 622 -17.80 -7.13 18.81
C CYS A 622 -17.21 -8.54 18.93
N GLY A 623 -17.77 -9.41 19.78
CA GLY A 623 -17.31 -10.79 19.89
C GLY A 623 -17.68 -11.66 18.70
N LEU A 624 -16.76 -12.53 18.30
CA LEU A 624 -16.96 -13.53 17.25
C LEU A 624 -17.89 -14.67 17.72
N PRO A 625 -18.56 -15.36 16.78
CA PRO A 625 -19.40 -16.49 17.14
C PRO A 625 -18.56 -17.60 17.78
N GLN A 626 -19.08 -18.18 18.86
CA GLN A 626 -18.39 -19.22 19.61
C GLN A 626 -18.60 -20.60 18.97
N PRO A 627 -17.65 -21.54 19.15
CA PRO A 627 -17.80 -22.90 18.65
C PRO A 627 -19.01 -23.62 19.24
N GLU A 628 -19.80 -24.25 18.36
CA GLU A 628 -21.01 -25.00 18.75
C GLU A 628 -20.89 -26.49 18.42
N ARG A 629 -21.51 -27.34 19.26
CA ARG A 629 -21.43 -28.80 19.09
C ARG A 629 -22.19 -29.31 17.85
N ALA A 630 -23.31 -28.68 17.50
CA ALA A 630 -24.14 -29.08 16.36
C ALA A 630 -24.75 -27.85 15.66
N CYS A 631 -24.56 -27.75 14.33
CA CYS A 631 -25.18 -26.71 13.51
C CYS A 631 -26.46 -27.29 12.86
N GLU A 632 -27.61 -27.22 13.54
CA GLU A 632 -28.82 -27.92 13.06
C GLU A 632 -29.35 -27.39 11.71
N GLN A 633 -29.11 -26.11 11.36
CA GLN A 633 -29.47 -25.54 10.04
C GLN A 633 -28.44 -24.53 9.47
N GLY A 634 -27.21 -24.54 10.01
CA GLY A 634 -26.16 -23.58 9.66
C GLY A 634 -25.07 -24.11 8.73
N PHE A 635 -24.08 -23.27 8.46
CA PHE A 635 -22.77 -23.66 7.99
C PHE A 635 -21.82 -23.75 9.18
N LYS A 636 -20.98 -24.80 9.20
CA LYS A 636 -20.00 -25.01 10.26
C LYS A 636 -18.64 -24.49 9.81
N CYS A 637 -18.18 -23.45 10.49
CA CYS A 637 -16.88 -22.84 10.29
C CYS A 637 -15.74 -23.80 10.66
N ALA A 638 -14.52 -23.55 10.16
CA ALA A 638 -13.34 -24.37 10.47
C ALA A 638 -12.95 -24.29 11.95
N ASN A 639 -13.18 -23.15 12.59
CA ASN A 639 -13.05 -22.94 14.04
C ASN A 639 -14.17 -23.59 14.87
N GLY A 640 -15.17 -24.20 14.22
CA GLY A 640 -16.29 -24.90 14.85
C GLY A 640 -17.50 -24.03 15.18
N ALA A 641 -17.47 -22.72 14.90
CA ALA A 641 -18.64 -21.85 15.02
C ALA A 641 -19.73 -22.21 14.00
N CYS A 642 -20.98 -21.86 14.31
CA CYS A 642 -22.10 -22.02 13.40
C CYS A 642 -22.59 -20.64 12.92
N ILE A 643 -22.72 -20.46 11.61
CA ILE A 643 -23.31 -19.28 11.00
C ILE A 643 -24.51 -19.66 10.13
N LEU A 644 -25.32 -18.68 9.72
CA LEU A 644 -26.45 -18.96 8.82
C LEU A 644 -25.91 -19.28 7.42
N ARG A 645 -26.58 -20.19 6.69
CA ARG A 645 -26.15 -20.54 5.33
C ARG A 645 -26.15 -19.37 4.33
N ARG A 646 -26.97 -18.34 4.57
CA ARG A 646 -26.99 -17.11 3.77
C ARG A 646 -25.76 -16.22 4.02
N ASP A 647 -25.08 -16.45 5.14
CA ASP A 647 -23.91 -15.69 5.56
C ASP A 647 -22.61 -16.31 5.01
N VAL A 648 -22.72 -17.49 4.39
CA VAL A 648 -21.61 -18.12 3.67
C VAL A 648 -21.42 -17.41 2.34
N CYS A 649 -20.16 -17.19 1.96
CA CYS A 649 -19.81 -16.73 0.63
C CYS A 649 -20.30 -15.31 0.30
N ASN A 650 -20.24 -14.37 1.25
CA ASN A 650 -20.77 -13.01 1.09
C ASN A 650 -19.75 -11.88 1.36
N TYR A 651 -18.45 -12.20 1.36
CA TYR A 651 -17.33 -11.27 1.59
C TYR A 651 -17.24 -10.64 2.96
N VAL A 652 -18.07 -11.08 3.88
CA VAL A 652 -17.99 -10.68 5.27
C VAL A 652 -17.61 -11.93 6.03
N ASP A 653 -16.48 -11.87 6.72
CA ASP A 653 -16.03 -12.98 7.56
C ASP A 653 -16.94 -13.08 8.78
N HIS A 654 -17.99 -13.90 8.67
CA HIS A 654 -18.93 -14.19 9.74
C HIS A 654 -18.35 -15.25 10.68
N CYS A 655 -17.53 -16.16 10.16
CA CYS A 655 -16.90 -17.20 10.97
C CYS A 655 -15.80 -16.65 11.91
N GLY A 656 -15.17 -15.54 11.56
CA GLY A 656 -14.00 -14.98 12.24
C GLY A 656 -12.66 -15.60 11.81
N ASP A 657 -12.70 -16.70 11.08
CA ASP A 657 -11.54 -17.42 10.52
C ASP A 657 -11.53 -17.44 8.98
N GLY A 658 -12.50 -16.76 8.35
CA GLY A 658 -12.69 -16.69 6.90
C GLY A 658 -13.16 -17.99 6.25
N SER A 659 -13.45 -19.05 7.01
CA SER A 659 -13.79 -20.36 6.44
C SER A 659 -15.13 -20.41 5.70
N ASP A 660 -16.04 -19.50 6.01
CA ASP A 660 -17.24 -19.20 5.26
C ASP A 660 -16.97 -18.61 3.87
N GLU A 661 -15.77 -18.07 3.66
CA GLU A 661 -15.37 -17.42 2.41
C GLU A 661 -14.43 -18.28 1.54
N LEU A 662 -13.96 -19.43 2.03
CA LEU A 662 -12.96 -20.30 1.39
C LEU A 662 -13.49 -21.23 0.26
N ASN A 663 -14.61 -20.89 -0.38
CA ASN A 663 -15.19 -21.72 -1.46
C ASN A 663 -14.80 -21.26 -2.87
#